data_AF-A0A858RID5-F1
#
_entry.id   AF-A0A858RID5-F1
#
_cell.length_a   1.000
_cell.length_b   1.000
_cell.length_c   1.000
_cell.angle_alpha   90.00
_cell.angle_beta   90.00
_cell.angle_gamma   90.00
#
_symmetry.space_group_name_H-M   'P 1'
#
loop_
_entity.id
_entity.type
_entity.pdbx_description
1 polymer ?
#
loop_
_entity_poly.entity_id
_entity_poly.type
_entity_poly.pdbx_seq_one_letter_code
_entity_poly.pdbx_strand_id
1 'polypeptide(L)'
;MKRFILLACLVLTPIVIARPDHELPVFLADNHAETFAWIARTFDPDQAHQMVLVDAHSDASAAERSEELREDLRRVANEKERDGRVESWRDQGRIQAFNWIEPLMPRPLDRVLWLAAPALDEESRALKQRNAGEELDGRLEVEPRSSGSLASRWDVCDLKGYAAWKPGNKPVILAIDLDFFAGMDRIDREKHFEAIWEHAMDWPGLSGVAFAVSRPWLKNDEEADDLVELAIDAVARTRGAILEIDTRSDERADHSLQAKRFREQGKPIPRWDFGHASDRVKLALLGLGSDRLSIRDPEISWGKLSGIWTGRFGRASITTRDLAVDCDGVFRCSPGKEPVLRVEPKDGIAELDGRVRWYLLEPARAAYDFLPGTGLGKDFSASPARWIYEKRRILGQTEDFQLDPARWAGGKPGRYRIVAECAIQAGWLKLPPVDICVAEDGGFRGALSECMHMPYVFGIAGVAEEGLSGVETGWGSDCANLLVHAWRRQGIPLVWGDPARLREQLQTKAEKVRVTDAVKITPEEIENGIAIDFGRHVAALWEDREPIGVLDGNDLALHHLGGFPEIVTLSVLAEKRPLFALRIPREGGCRIAFAGDVVLAGDDRVVIDGFGKGDADAFFVNLEGIPSLKEPDKKPRYDFRFPAERLAWLKQQGVDLVSLANNHAMDAGPAGLLEGLAACREAGLAVVGAGHNAEEACQPWRGEFRGVKLSVFGISLLQESGTEAEEPAVANVIGHRKLLAEEFRKARARGERIVTIVHGGDEYDPKVTEEQRDGARWLASQGAAIVAGAHPHVLQREETHAGARIFHSLGNAVYPRELKGADSGTVRVAEIPPVVGFSR
;
A
#
# COMPACT_ATOMS: atom_id res chain seq x y z
N MET A 1 51.27 -1.59 17.50
CA MET A 1 51.56 -0.54 18.50
C MET A 1 50.92 0.77 18.01
N LYS A 2 49.91 1.27 18.73
CA LYS A 2 49.38 2.66 18.81
C LYS A 2 48.88 3.34 17.51
N ARG A 3 47.56 3.54 17.33
CA ARG A 3 46.64 4.54 17.93
C ARG A 3 46.97 6.01 17.54
N PHE A 4 46.06 6.66 16.81
CA PHE A 4 45.19 7.82 17.17
C PHE A 4 44.74 8.51 15.86
N ILE A 5 43.47 8.62 15.44
CA ILE A 5 42.18 9.07 16.03
C ILE A 5 41.90 10.59 15.83
N LEU A 6 40.70 10.84 15.26
CA LEU A 6 39.84 12.05 15.27
C LEU A 6 40.14 13.23 14.30
N LEU A 7 39.17 13.94 13.68
CA LEU A 7 37.70 13.99 13.79
C LEU A 7 37.08 14.76 12.59
N ALA A 8 35.91 14.27 12.15
CA ALA A 8 34.71 14.87 11.53
C ALA A 8 34.71 16.19 10.72
N CYS A 9 33.95 16.18 9.62
CA CYS A 9 32.78 17.07 9.44
C CYS A 9 31.76 16.48 8.43
N LEU A 10 30.64 16.02 9.00
CA LEU A 10 29.25 16.09 8.51
C LEU A 10 29.00 16.46 7.04
N VAL A 11 28.45 15.51 6.27
CA VAL A 11 27.22 15.73 5.50
C VAL A 11 26.33 14.50 5.69
N LEU A 12 25.30 14.66 6.53
CA LEU A 12 24.14 13.78 6.55
C LEU A 12 23.44 13.93 5.19
N THR A 13 23.69 13.02 4.26
CA THR A 13 22.72 12.78 3.18
C THR A 13 21.47 12.22 3.83
N PRO A 14 20.28 12.81 3.65
CA PRO A 14 19.07 12.11 4.02
C PRO A 14 19.05 10.82 3.19
N ILE A 15 19.02 9.69 3.88
CA ILE A 15 18.60 8.44 3.26
C ILE A 15 17.15 8.70 2.90
N VAL A 16 16.93 9.10 1.64
CA VAL A 16 15.62 9.01 1.01
C VAL A 16 15.24 7.55 1.17
N ILE A 17 14.26 7.29 2.03
CA ILE A 17 13.55 6.02 2.02
C ILE A 17 12.96 5.97 0.62
N ALA A 18 13.52 5.10 -0.24
CA ALA A 18 12.97 4.86 -1.56
C ALA A 18 11.51 4.43 -1.34
N ARG A 19 10.59 5.36 -1.60
CA ARG A 19 9.18 5.02 -1.80
C ARG A 19 9.14 4.12 -3.04
N PRO A 20 8.25 3.12 -3.09
CA PRO A 20 8.18 2.21 -4.23
C PRO A 20 8.07 3.02 -5.54
N ASP A 21 8.81 2.60 -6.58
CA ASP A 21 8.95 3.26 -7.90
C ASP A 21 7.64 3.28 -8.76
N HIS A 22 6.45 3.24 -8.13
CA HIS A 22 5.17 2.98 -8.78
C HIS A 22 4.08 4.00 -8.43
N GLU A 23 4.43 5.28 -8.37
CA GLU A 23 3.47 6.37 -8.30
C GLU A 23 3.34 7.05 -9.67
N LEU A 24 2.11 7.38 -10.08
CA LEU A 24 1.84 8.26 -11.22
C LEU A 24 1.70 9.68 -10.65
N PRO A 25 2.68 10.57 -10.84
CA PRO A 25 2.57 11.92 -10.34
C PRO A 25 1.61 12.72 -11.23
N VAL A 26 0.58 13.30 -10.60
CA VAL A 26 -0.45 14.10 -11.25
C VAL A 26 -0.45 15.49 -10.63
N PHE A 27 -0.48 16.52 -11.46
CA PHE A 27 -0.49 17.91 -11.03
C PHE A 27 -1.74 18.63 -11.53
N LEU A 28 -2.27 19.56 -10.73
CA LEU A 28 -3.42 20.37 -11.09
C LEU A 28 -3.23 21.82 -10.59
N ALA A 29 -3.42 22.77 -11.50
CA ALA A 29 -3.37 24.20 -11.21
C ALA A 29 -4.36 25.00 -12.08
N ASP A 30 -4.54 26.28 -11.77
CA ASP A 30 -5.46 27.17 -12.49
C ASP A 30 -4.91 27.71 -13.82
N ASN A 31 -3.65 27.40 -14.14
CA ASN A 31 -3.00 27.93 -15.32
C ASN A 31 -1.83 27.04 -15.78
N HIS A 32 -1.48 27.22 -17.05
CA HIS A 32 -0.43 26.47 -17.72
C HIS A 32 0.96 26.70 -17.13
N ALA A 33 1.27 27.90 -16.66
CA ALA A 33 2.60 28.21 -16.12
C ALA A 33 2.97 27.35 -14.91
N GLU A 34 2.01 27.08 -14.02
CA GLU A 34 2.26 26.22 -12.87
C GLU A 34 2.44 24.76 -13.29
N THR A 35 1.74 24.29 -14.33
CA THR A 35 1.96 22.96 -14.89
C THR A 35 3.40 22.79 -15.41
N PHE A 36 3.98 23.85 -16.00
CA PHE A 36 5.37 23.82 -16.45
C PHE A 36 6.37 23.96 -15.32
N ALA A 37 6.07 24.81 -14.34
CA ALA A 37 6.86 24.88 -13.12
C ALA A 37 6.94 23.51 -12.45
N TRP A 38 5.86 22.74 -12.50
CA TRP A 38 5.81 21.35 -12.03
C TRP A 38 6.63 20.41 -12.91
N ILE A 39 6.48 20.45 -14.23
CA ILE A 39 7.28 19.60 -15.13
C ILE A 39 8.79 19.83 -14.95
N ALA A 40 9.22 21.09 -14.88
CA ALA A 40 10.64 21.45 -14.76
C ALA A 40 11.29 21.01 -13.43
N ARG A 41 10.50 20.96 -12.34
CA ARG A 41 10.98 20.48 -11.03
C ARG A 41 10.92 18.96 -10.90
N THR A 42 9.88 18.34 -11.42
CA THR A 42 9.56 16.93 -11.19
C THR A 42 10.37 15.98 -12.07
N PHE A 43 10.71 16.40 -13.30
CA PHE A 43 11.37 15.52 -14.27
C PHE A 43 12.84 15.91 -14.53
N ASP A 44 13.64 14.91 -14.95
CA ASP A 44 15.07 15.09 -15.23
C ASP A 44 15.27 16.07 -16.40
N PRO A 45 15.99 17.20 -16.17
CA PRO A 45 16.19 18.19 -17.19
C PRO A 45 17.11 17.78 -18.34
N ASP A 46 17.87 16.71 -18.19
CA ASP A 46 18.75 16.19 -19.22
C ASP A 46 18.15 14.99 -19.97
N GLN A 47 16.93 14.57 -19.61
CA GLN A 47 16.21 13.51 -20.29
C GLN A 47 15.24 14.07 -21.33
N ALA A 48 15.32 13.55 -22.56
CA ALA A 48 14.36 13.92 -23.60
C ALA A 48 13.00 13.25 -23.34
N HIS A 49 11.94 14.07 -23.31
CA HIS A 49 10.56 13.63 -23.12
C HIS A 49 9.74 13.82 -24.39
N GLN A 50 8.70 12.99 -24.55
CA GLN A 50 7.60 13.24 -25.47
C GLN A 50 6.48 13.95 -24.72
N MET A 51 5.83 14.91 -25.35
CA MET A 51 4.74 15.67 -24.75
C MET A 51 3.45 15.42 -25.53
N VAL A 52 2.36 15.20 -24.81
CA VAL A 52 1.01 15.23 -25.38
C VAL A 52 0.25 16.39 -24.77
N LEU A 53 -0.24 17.29 -25.62
CA LEU A 53 -0.99 18.48 -25.23
C LEU A 53 -2.44 18.31 -25.68
N VAL A 54 -3.39 18.35 -24.74
CA VAL A 54 -4.83 18.35 -25.04
C VAL A 54 -5.35 19.76 -24.88
N ASP A 55 -5.76 20.34 -26.01
CA ASP A 55 -5.83 21.78 -26.24
C ASP A 55 -4.52 22.52 -25.96
N ALA A 56 -4.24 23.50 -26.80
CA ALA A 56 -3.10 24.39 -26.59
C ALA A 56 -3.46 25.74 -27.21
N HIS A 57 -4.15 26.54 -26.42
CA HIS A 57 -4.27 27.96 -26.71
C HIS A 57 -3.23 28.72 -25.88
N SER A 58 -2.60 29.72 -26.49
CA SER A 58 -1.75 30.66 -25.77
C SER A 58 -2.17 32.07 -26.12
N ASP A 59 -2.34 32.86 -25.08
CA ASP A 59 -2.48 34.32 -25.16
C ASP A 59 -1.27 35.02 -24.54
N ALA A 60 -0.17 34.29 -24.32
CA ALA A 60 1.04 34.86 -23.78
C ALA A 60 1.79 35.80 -24.75
N SER A 61 2.36 36.84 -24.16
CA SER A 61 3.50 37.53 -24.71
C SER A 61 4.71 36.58 -24.75
N ALA A 62 5.52 36.68 -25.79
CA ALA A 62 6.86 36.08 -25.88
C ALA A 62 7.56 35.94 -24.51
N ALA A 63 8.03 34.73 -24.17
CA ALA A 63 8.92 34.56 -23.03
C ALA A 63 10.29 35.14 -23.39
N GLU A 64 10.64 36.28 -22.80
CA GLU A 64 11.90 36.96 -23.08
C GLU A 64 13.09 36.06 -22.71
N ARG A 65 13.94 35.73 -23.69
CA ARG A 65 15.19 34.96 -23.53
C ARG A 65 14.99 33.55 -22.95
N SER A 66 14.05 32.79 -23.52
CA SER A 66 13.74 31.39 -23.18
C SER A 66 14.97 30.46 -23.08
N GLU A 67 15.93 30.60 -23.98
CA GLU A 67 17.21 29.84 -23.96
C GLU A 67 18.02 30.09 -22.68
N GLU A 68 18.08 31.34 -22.21
CA GLU A 68 18.75 31.68 -20.95
C GLU A 68 18.09 30.97 -19.77
N LEU A 69 16.76 31.04 -19.69
CA LEU A 69 15.99 30.37 -18.62
C LEU A 69 16.28 28.87 -18.61
N ARG A 70 16.35 28.22 -19.78
CA ARG A 70 16.66 26.79 -19.91
C ARG A 70 18.08 26.45 -19.46
N GLU A 71 19.07 27.24 -19.86
CA GLU A 71 20.45 27.05 -19.41
C GLU A 71 20.59 27.28 -17.90
N ASP A 72 19.88 28.27 -17.36
CA ASP A 72 19.88 28.55 -15.93
C ASP A 72 19.23 27.42 -15.12
N LEU A 73 18.16 26.79 -15.61
CA LEU A 73 17.57 25.61 -14.96
C LEU A 73 18.53 24.41 -14.89
N ARG A 74 19.45 24.28 -15.85
CA ARG A 74 20.46 23.21 -15.85
C ARG A 74 21.64 23.53 -14.93
N ARG A 75 21.96 24.81 -14.76
CA ARG A 75 23.09 25.29 -13.95
C ARG A 75 22.69 25.54 -12.49
N VAL A 76 22.06 24.54 -11.88
CA VAL A 76 21.67 24.52 -10.46
C VAL A 76 22.30 23.31 -9.77
N ALA A 77 22.66 23.45 -8.50
CA ALA A 77 23.32 22.38 -7.76
C ALA A 77 22.35 21.27 -7.29
N ASN A 78 21.06 21.58 -7.16
CA ASN A 78 20.03 20.65 -6.68
C ASN A 78 18.61 21.12 -7.05
N GLU A 79 17.63 20.24 -6.83
CA GLU A 79 16.20 20.47 -7.09
C GLU A 79 15.64 21.68 -6.34
N LYS A 80 16.04 21.90 -5.09
CA LYS A 80 15.56 23.05 -4.29
C LYS A 80 15.97 24.39 -4.89
N GLU A 81 17.19 24.48 -5.43
CA GLU A 81 17.65 25.67 -6.14
C GLU A 81 16.89 25.86 -7.45
N ARG A 82 16.60 24.76 -8.16
CA ARG A 82 15.77 24.78 -9.37
C ARG A 82 14.39 25.34 -9.08
N ASP A 83 13.72 24.80 -8.06
CA ASP A 83 12.44 25.29 -7.56
C ASP A 83 12.51 26.79 -7.26
N GLY A 84 13.48 27.22 -6.46
CA GLY A 84 13.63 28.63 -6.11
C GLY A 84 13.79 29.57 -7.31
N ARG A 85 14.46 29.13 -8.38
CA ARG A 85 14.58 29.92 -9.62
C ARG A 85 13.26 30.03 -10.37
N VAL A 86 12.56 28.90 -10.54
CA VAL A 86 11.24 28.89 -11.19
C VAL A 86 10.28 29.81 -10.44
N GLU A 87 10.24 29.74 -9.12
CA GLU A 87 9.44 30.64 -8.28
C GLU A 87 9.83 32.11 -8.49
N SER A 88 11.13 32.42 -8.43
CA SER A 88 11.60 33.78 -8.65
C SER A 88 11.19 34.35 -10.02
N TRP A 89 11.13 33.51 -11.06
CA TRP A 89 10.71 33.94 -12.40
C TRP A 89 9.20 34.13 -12.50
N ARG A 90 8.41 33.34 -11.77
CA ARG A 90 6.97 33.53 -11.63
C ARG A 90 6.67 34.85 -10.92
N ASP A 91 7.34 35.12 -9.79
CA ASP A 91 7.14 36.34 -9.00
C ASP A 91 7.48 37.62 -9.78
N GLN A 92 8.52 37.56 -10.62
CA GLN A 92 8.96 38.69 -11.42
C GLN A 92 8.16 38.88 -12.71
N GLY A 93 7.20 38.00 -13.03
CA GLY A 93 6.51 38.03 -14.32
C GLY A 93 7.44 37.76 -15.50
N ARG A 94 8.52 36.99 -15.32
CA ARG A 94 9.28 36.45 -16.47
C ARG A 94 8.55 35.27 -17.10
N ILE A 95 7.78 34.54 -16.29
CA ILE A 95 6.90 33.45 -16.72
C ILE A 95 5.46 33.87 -16.45
N GLN A 96 4.63 33.92 -17.49
CA GLN A 96 3.22 34.30 -17.42
C GLN A 96 2.31 33.09 -17.32
N ALA A 97 1.16 33.25 -16.67
CA ALA A 97 0.17 32.18 -16.42
C ALA A 97 -0.18 31.35 -17.66
N PHE A 98 -0.15 31.97 -18.84
CA PHE A 98 -0.53 31.35 -20.11
C PHE A 98 0.61 31.28 -21.14
N ASN A 99 1.87 31.28 -20.70
CA ASN A 99 3.03 31.09 -21.58
C ASN A 99 2.94 29.77 -22.34
N TRP A 100 3.19 29.78 -23.65
CA TRP A 100 3.48 28.56 -24.39
C TRP A 100 4.67 27.82 -23.76
N ILE A 101 4.65 26.52 -23.98
CA ILE A 101 5.07 25.49 -23.05
C ILE A 101 6.58 25.20 -23.10
N GLU A 102 7.16 25.28 -24.30
CA GLU A 102 8.53 24.82 -24.52
C GLU A 102 9.65 25.69 -23.92
N PRO A 103 9.55 27.05 -23.86
CA PRO A 103 10.54 27.93 -23.27
C PRO A 103 11.07 27.56 -21.88
N LEU A 104 10.33 26.73 -21.12
CA LEU A 104 10.65 26.34 -19.74
C LEU A 104 10.97 24.85 -19.60
N MET A 105 10.94 24.10 -20.69
CA MET A 105 11.17 22.67 -20.68
C MET A 105 12.65 22.32 -20.85
N PRO A 106 13.14 21.35 -20.06
CA PRO A 106 14.53 20.98 -20.11
C PRO A 106 14.80 19.85 -21.12
N ARG A 107 15.97 19.91 -21.79
CA ARG A 107 16.30 19.43 -23.17
C ARG A 107 15.15 19.58 -24.21
N PRO A 108 15.46 19.84 -25.50
CA PRO A 108 14.40 20.06 -26.47
C PRO A 108 13.57 18.77 -26.62
N LEU A 109 12.24 18.93 -26.56
CA LEU A 109 11.26 17.85 -26.67
C LEU A 109 11.60 16.92 -27.85
N ASP A 110 11.54 15.61 -27.62
CA ASP A 110 11.75 14.62 -28.68
C ASP A 110 10.64 14.71 -29.72
N ARG A 111 9.39 14.86 -29.25
CA ARG A 111 8.19 15.00 -30.07
C ARG A 111 7.07 15.65 -29.25
N VAL A 112 6.22 16.43 -29.91
CA VAL A 112 5.00 16.99 -29.32
C VAL A 112 3.78 16.57 -30.14
N LEU A 113 2.85 15.86 -29.50
CA LEU A 113 1.55 15.54 -30.09
C LEU A 113 0.51 16.53 -29.54
N TRP A 114 -0.10 17.31 -30.42
CA TRP A 114 -1.17 18.22 -30.06
C TRP A 114 -2.53 17.62 -30.46
N LEU A 115 -3.32 17.26 -29.45
CA LEU A 115 -4.69 16.83 -29.62
C LEU A 115 -5.60 18.07 -29.70
N ALA A 116 -6.12 18.33 -30.89
CA ALA A 116 -7.02 19.45 -31.13
C ALA A 116 -8.49 19.06 -30.92
N ALA A 117 -9.29 20.03 -30.48
CA ALA A 117 -10.72 19.87 -30.30
C ALA A 117 -11.44 19.67 -31.66
N PRO A 118 -12.59 18.98 -31.63
CA PRO A 118 -13.15 17.92 -32.53
C PRO A 118 -12.39 17.39 -33.76
N ALA A 119 -13.01 16.40 -34.44
CA ALA A 119 -12.49 15.74 -35.64
C ALA A 119 -12.13 16.76 -36.75
N LEU A 120 -10.83 16.90 -37.00
CA LEU A 120 -10.29 17.80 -38.01
C LEU A 120 -10.17 17.10 -39.36
N ASP A 121 -10.67 17.75 -40.41
CA ASP A 121 -10.28 17.39 -41.77
C ASP A 121 -8.76 17.61 -42.01
N GLU A 122 -8.26 17.09 -43.11
CA GLU A 122 -6.82 17.12 -43.43
C GLU A 122 -6.30 18.55 -43.62
N GLU A 123 -7.11 19.44 -44.21
CA GLU A 123 -6.74 20.83 -44.49
C GLU A 123 -6.64 21.66 -43.20
N SER A 124 -7.64 21.56 -42.31
CA SER A 124 -7.67 22.24 -41.02
C SER A 124 -6.54 21.78 -40.11
N ARG A 125 -6.22 20.48 -40.15
CA ARG A 125 -5.08 19.92 -39.42
C ARG A 125 -3.76 20.44 -39.96
N ALA A 126 -3.58 20.47 -41.28
CA ALA A 126 -2.38 21.03 -41.90
C ALA A 126 -2.21 22.53 -41.58
N LEU A 127 -3.30 23.28 -41.53
CA LEU A 127 -3.28 24.68 -41.12
C LEU A 127 -2.87 24.84 -39.65
N LYS A 128 -3.48 24.10 -38.73
CA LYS A 128 -3.12 24.14 -37.30
C LYS A 128 -1.67 23.73 -37.06
N GLN A 129 -1.20 22.70 -37.78
CA GLN A 129 0.19 22.26 -37.76
C GLN A 129 1.15 23.37 -38.19
N ARG A 130 0.83 24.07 -39.29
CA ARG A 130 1.64 25.22 -39.75
C ARG A 130 1.63 26.35 -38.73
N ASN A 131 0.46 26.71 -38.19
CA ASN A 131 0.34 27.79 -37.21
C ASN A 131 1.14 27.48 -35.93
N ALA A 132 1.03 26.26 -35.39
CA ALA A 132 1.83 25.83 -34.26
C ALA A 132 3.33 25.96 -34.55
N GLY A 133 3.77 25.46 -35.71
CA GLY A 133 5.17 25.58 -36.13
C GLY A 133 5.65 27.02 -36.26
N GLU A 134 4.89 27.89 -36.91
CA GLU A 134 5.26 29.30 -37.14
C GLU A 134 5.24 30.15 -35.86
N GLU A 135 4.27 29.91 -34.97
CA GLU A 135 4.16 30.66 -33.72
C GLU A 135 5.27 30.29 -32.72
N LEU A 136 5.67 29.02 -32.70
CA LEU A 136 6.67 28.49 -31.77
C LEU A 136 8.12 28.61 -32.23
N ASP A 137 8.38 28.65 -33.54
CA ASP A 137 9.76 28.76 -34.07
C ASP A 137 10.30 30.18 -34.16
N GLY A 138 9.45 31.22 -34.12
CA GLY A 138 9.98 32.57 -34.35
C GLY A 138 9.06 33.78 -34.19
N ARG A 139 7.76 33.66 -33.85
CA ARG A 139 6.94 34.85 -33.54
C ARG A 139 6.96 35.26 -32.06
N LEU A 140 7.21 34.31 -31.16
CA LEU A 140 7.18 34.53 -29.71
C LEU A 140 8.57 34.46 -29.05
N GLU A 141 9.65 34.33 -29.82
CA GLU A 141 11.01 34.46 -29.30
C GLU A 141 11.65 35.74 -29.85
N VAL A 142 12.30 36.51 -28.97
CA VAL A 142 12.99 37.75 -29.33
C VAL A 142 14.24 37.47 -30.17
N GLU A 143 14.78 36.24 -30.11
CA GLU A 143 16.01 35.79 -30.78
C GLU A 143 15.88 34.36 -31.34
N PRO A 144 16.62 33.97 -32.39
CA PRO A 144 16.63 32.60 -32.93
C PRO A 144 17.24 31.56 -31.98
N ARG A 145 16.70 30.34 -32.01
CA ARG A 145 17.11 29.23 -31.14
C ARG A 145 18.46 28.62 -31.50
N SER A 146 19.24 28.29 -30.47
CA SER A 146 20.49 27.53 -30.64
C SER A 146 20.26 26.04 -30.99
N SER A 147 19.10 25.49 -30.63
CA SER A 147 18.73 24.08 -30.84
C SER A 147 18.15 23.75 -32.23
N GLY A 148 18.01 24.75 -33.10
CA GLY A 148 17.27 24.62 -34.36
C GLY A 148 15.74 24.65 -34.18
N SER A 149 15.02 24.58 -35.31
CA SER A 149 13.56 24.64 -35.41
C SER A 149 12.85 23.48 -34.67
N LEU A 150 11.79 23.81 -33.95
CA LEU A 150 10.84 22.88 -33.33
C LEU A 150 9.71 22.48 -34.26
N ALA A 151 9.34 23.27 -35.27
CA ALA A 151 8.17 22.99 -36.12
C ALA A 151 8.14 21.56 -36.69
N SER A 152 9.30 20.98 -36.97
CA SER A 152 9.44 19.60 -37.46
C SER A 152 9.12 18.49 -36.43
N ARG A 153 8.93 18.84 -35.15
CA ARG A 153 8.71 17.89 -34.05
C ARG A 153 7.27 17.87 -33.53
N TRP A 154 6.42 18.73 -34.08
CA TRP A 154 5.01 18.84 -33.73
C TRP A 154 4.17 17.96 -34.65
N ASP A 155 3.15 17.32 -34.10
CA ASP A 155 2.12 16.63 -34.85
C ASP A 155 0.74 16.98 -34.28
N VAL A 156 -0.13 17.55 -35.11
CA VAL A 156 -1.53 17.80 -34.75
C VAL A 156 -2.38 16.58 -35.12
N CYS A 157 -3.20 16.11 -34.19
CA CYS A 157 -4.14 15.02 -34.44
C CYS A 157 -5.52 15.28 -33.85
N ASP A 158 -6.50 14.51 -34.33
CA ASP A 158 -7.79 14.33 -33.67
C ASP A 158 -7.72 13.16 -32.67
N LEU A 159 -8.84 12.87 -32.00
CA LEU A 159 -8.92 11.74 -31.05
C LEU A 159 -8.60 10.38 -31.69
N LYS A 160 -8.93 10.20 -32.98
CA LYS A 160 -8.64 8.96 -33.70
C LYS A 160 -7.13 8.81 -33.91
N GLY A 161 -6.44 9.87 -34.30
CA GLY A 161 -4.98 9.90 -34.43
C GLY A 161 -4.29 9.70 -33.09
N TYR A 162 -4.81 10.32 -32.03
CA TYR A 162 -4.32 10.12 -30.65
C TYR A 162 -4.43 8.66 -30.20
N ALA A 163 -5.59 8.02 -30.40
CA ALA A 163 -5.79 6.61 -30.07
C ALA A 163 -4.90 5.66 -30.90
N ALA A 164 -4.53 6.06 -32.13
CA ALA A 164 -3.62 5.29 -32.98
C ALA A 164 -2.13 5.52 -32.62
N TRP A 165 -1.82 6.60 -31.91
CA TRP A 165 -0.45 6.97 -31.58
C TRP A 165 0.13 6.06 -30.51
N LYS A 166 1.38 5.64 -30.72
CA LYS A 166 2.13 4.77 -29.82
C LYS A 166 3.47 5.44 -29.46
N PRO A 167 3.65 5.94 -28.23
CA PRO A 167 4.89 6.60 -27.82
C PRO A 167 6.09 5.64 -27.71
N GLY A 168 5.83 4.33 -27.60
CA GLY A 168 6.86 3.34 -27.26
C GLY A 168 7.30 3.47 -25.80
N ASN A 169 8.59 3.23 -25.53
CA ASN A 169 9.15 3.25 -24.17
C ASN A 169 9.79 4.60 -23.78
N LYS A 170 9.68 5.63 -24.63
CA LYS A 170 10.22 6.95 -24.30
C LYS A 170 9.35 7.61 -23.22
N PRO A 171 9.93 8.35 -22.26
CA PRO A 171 9.15 9.10 -21.27
C PRO A 171 8.12 10.01 -21.94
N VAL A 172 6.87 9.95 -21.47
CA VAL A 172 5.76 10.77 -21.96
C VAL A 172 5.18 11.57 -20.82
N ILE A 173 4.95 12.86 -21.06
CA ILE A 173 4.19 13.74 -20.17
C ILE A 173 2.89 14.07 -20.88
N LEU A 174 1.76 13.91 -20.19
CA LEU A 174 0.44 14.29 -20.68
C LEU A 174 0.05 15.61 -20.01
N ALA A 175 -0.14 16.68 -20.77
CA ALA A 175 -0.71 17.92 -20.27
C ALA A 175 -2.12 18.09 -20.86
N ILE A 176 -3.11 18.21 -19.99
CA ILE A 176 -4.51 18.40 -20.36
C ILE A 176 -4.93 19.80 -19.92
N ASP A 177 -5.23 20.65 -20.90
CA ASP A 177 -6.05 21.81 -20.66
C ASP A 177 -7.50 21.35 -20.51
N LEU A 178 -8.07 21.52 -19.31
CA LEU A 178 -9.43 21.10 -19.04
C LEU A 178 -10.44 21.96 -19.80
N ASP A 179 -10.05 23.15 -20.23
CA ASP A 179 -10.90 24.05 -21.02
C ASP A 179 -11.29 23.43 -22.37
N PHE A 180 -10.53 22.44 -22.85
CA PHE A 180 -10.88 21.58 -23.99
C PHE A 180 -12.33 21.07 -23.92
N PHE A 181 -12.81 20.79 -22.70
CA PHE A 181 -14.13 20.20 -22.46
C PHE A 181 -15.19 21.22 -22.05
N ALA A 182 -14.84 22.51 -21.97
CA ALA A 182 -15.78 23.58 -21.63
C ALA A 182 -16.92 23.66 -22.65
N GLY A 183 -18.12 24.01 -22.19
CA GLY A 183 -19.32 24.08 -23.04
C GLY A 183 -19.86 22.74 -23.58
N MET A 184 -19.17 21.60 -23.41
CA MET A 184 -19.72 20.28 -23.73
C MET A 184 -20.79 19.89 -22.71
N ASP A 185 -21.82 19.14 -23.15
CA ASP A 185 -22.71 18.50 -22.19
C ASP A 185 -21.95 17.46 -21.37
N ARG A 186 -22.50 17.12 -20.20
CA ARG A 186 -21.82 16.28 -19.21
C ARG A 186 -21.45 14.89 -19.75
N ILE A 187 -22.33 14.26 -20.54
CA ILE A 187 -22.11 12.88 -21.00
C ILE A 187 -20.98 12.86 -22.03
N ASP A 188 -21.01 13.79 -22.98
CA ASP A 188 -19.95 13.89 -23.98
C ASP A 188 -18.62 14.30 -23.35
N ARG A 189 -18.62 15.23 -22.39
CA ARG A 189 -17.43 15.60 -21.61
C ARG A 189 -16.77 14.41 -20.94
N GLU A 190 -17.53 13.65 -20.14
CA GLU A 190 -17.03 12.47 -19.42
C GLU A 190 -16.46 11.45 -20.43
N LYS A 191 -17.20 11.17 -21.51
CA LYS A 191 -16.77 10.22 -22.55
C LYS A 191 -15.45 10.62 -23.24
N HIS A 192 -15.28 11.89 -23.62
CA HIS A 192 -14.06 12.35 -24.30
C HIS A 192 -12.86 12.35 -23.35
N PHE A 193 -13.07 12.79 -22.11
CA PHE A 193 -12.03 12.78 -21.09
C PHE A 193 -11.57 11.34 -20.79
N GLU A 194 -12.50 10.41 -20.58
CA GLU A 194 -12.16 9.01 -20.31
C GLU A 194 -11.42 8.36 -21.48
N ALA A 195 -11.77 8.68 -22.72
CA ALA A 195 -11.04 8.18 -23.89
C ALA A 195 -9.58 8.66 -23.93
N ILE A 196 -9.33 9.90 -23.50
CA ILE A 196 -7.96 10.46 -23.41
C ILE A 196 -7.20 9.79 -22.26
N TRP A 197 -7.81 9.74 -21.07
CA TRP A 197 -7.19 9.23 -19.85
C TRP A 197 -6.87 7.73 -19.97
N GLU A 198 -7.84 6.90 -20.37
CA GLU A 198 -7.67 5.45 -20.48
C GLU A 198 -6.55 5.09 -21.47
N HIS A 199 -6.48 5.76 -22.62
CA HIS A 199 -5.42 5.52 -23.60
C HIS A 199 -4.04 5.93 -23.07
N ALA A 200 -3.95 7.02 -22.30
CA ALA A 200 -2.69 7.43 -21.70
C ALA A 200 -2.15 6.41 -20.70
N MET A 201 -3.05 5.76 -19.94
CA MET A 201 -2.68 4.70 -19.01
C MET A 201 -2.05 3.48 -19.70
N ASP A 202 -2.25 3.31 -21.02
CA ASP A 202 -1.61 2.25 -21.80
C ASP A 202 -0.16 2.58 -22.20
N TRP A 203 0.29 3.82 -22.05
CA TRP A 203 1.62 4.22 -22.52
C TRP A 203 2.72 3.70 -21.59
N PRO A 204 3.64 2.83 -22.07
CA PRO A 204 4.73 2.31 -21.24
C PRO A 204 5.64 3.40 -20.70
N GLY A 205 5.70 4.55 -21.38
CA GLY A 205 6.50 5.71 -21.00
C GLY A 205 5.78 6.77 -20.17
N LEU A 206 4.48 6.66 -19.86
CA LEU A 206 3.76 7.72 -19.13
C LEU A 206 4.43 7.99 -17.78
N SER A 207 5.03 9.17 -17.66
CA SER A 207 5.87 9.58 -16.54
C SER A 207 5.15 10.56 -15.61
N GLY A 208 4.14 11.27 -16.10
CA GLY A 208 3.25 12.10 -15.29
C GLY A 208 2.17 12.79 -16.10
N VAL A 209 1.20 13.36 -15.38
CA VAL A 209 0.08 14.09 -15.96
C VAL A 209 -0.04 15.46 -15.32
N ALA A 210 -0.23 16.51 -16.11
CA ALA A 210 -0.57 17.83 -15.62
C ALA A 210 -1.93 18.29 -16.14
N PHE A 211 -2.70 18.92 -15.28
CA PHE A 211 -3.98 19.56 -15.59
C PHE A 211 -3.87 21.06 -15.38
N ALA A 212 -4.36 21.82 -16.36
CA ALA A 212 -4.63 23.25 -16.23
C ALA A 212 -6.14 23.49 -16.34
N VAL A 213 -6.67 24.45 -15.59
CA VAL A 213 -8.05 24.94 -15.73
C VAL A 213 -8.06 26.46 -15.80
N SER A 214 -8.09 27.02 -17.02
CA SER A 214 -7.88 28.46 -17.21
C SER A 214 -9.17 29.25 -16.95
N ARG A 215 -9.48 29.47 -15.67
CA ARG A 215 -10.67 30.23 -15.21
C ARG A 215 -10.96 31.52 -15.97
N PRO A 216 -9.97 32.35 -16.39
CA PRO A 216 -10.23 33.54 -17.19
C PRO A 216 -10.90 33.32 -18.55
N TRP A 217 -10.94 32.07 -19.04
CA TRP A 217 -11.54 31.65 -20.31
C TRP A 217 -12.87 30.90 -20.15
N LEU A 218 -13.21 30.54 -18.91
CA LEU A 218 -14.44 29.83 -18.58
C LEU A 218 -15.59 30.79 -18.31
N LYS A 219 -16.81 30.29 -18.44
CA LYS A 219 -18.02 31.11 -18.25
C LYS A 219 -18.17 31.60 -16.82
N ASN A 220 -17.81 30.76 -15.85
CA ASN A 220 -17.92 30.99 -14.41
C ASN A 220 -17.15 29.91 -13.62
N ASP A 221 -17.06 30.10 -12.31
CA ASP A 221 -16.41 29.14 -11.41
C ASP A 221 -17.13 27.78 -11.34
N GLU A 222 -18.43 27.73 -11.64
CA GLU A 222 -19.19 26.48 -11.65
C GLU A 222 -18.72 25.54 -12.78
N GLU A 223 -18.50 26.09 -13.98
CA GLU A 223 -17.92 25.34 -15.11
C GLU A 223 -16.48 24.88 -14.80
N ALA A 224 -15.68 25.73 -14.15
CA ALA A 224 -14.33 25.37 -13.71
C ALA A 224 -14.34 24.22 -12.70
N ASP A 225 -15.25 24.27 -11.73
CA ASP A 225 -15.37 23.25 -10.69
C ASP A 225 -15.87 21.91 -11.25
N ASP A 226 -16.75 21.90 -12.26
CA ASP A 226 -17.14 20.67 -12.97
C ASP A 226 -15.94 19.98 -13.64
N LEU A 227 -15.05 20.77 -14.23
CA LEU A 227 -13.85 20.29 -14.92
C LEU A 227 -12.79 19.77 -13.94
N VAL A 228 -12.58 20.49 -12.82
CA VAL A 228 -11.69 20.05 -11.74
C VAL A 228 -12.19 18.76 -11.10
N GLU A 229 -13.51 18.63 -10.89
CA GLU A 229 -14.10 17.40 -10.35
C GLU A 229 -13.83 16.19 -11.26
N LEU A 230 -13.89 16.37 -12.57
CA LEU A 230 -13.60 15.32 -13.56
C LEU A 230 -12.16 14.80 -13.45
N ALA A 231 -11.19 15.71 -13.31
CA ALA A 231 -9.78 15.35 -13.12
C ALA A 231 -9.56 14.60 -11.79
N ILE A 232 -10.13 15.12 -10.69
CA ILE A 232 -10.02 14.48 -9.36
C ILE A 232 -10.63 13.07 -9.37
N ASP A 233 -11.78 12.89 -10.02
CA ASP A 233 -12.44 11.58 -10.13
C ASP A 233 -11.58 10.57 -10.89
N ALA A 234 -10.93 10.97 -11.98
CA ALA A 234 -10.03 10.11 -12.74
C ALA A 234 -8.79 9.71 -11.94
N VAL A 235 -8.22 10.64 -11.17
CA VAL A 235 -7.14 10.34 -10.23
C VAL A 235 -7.61 9.35 -9.17
N ALA A 236 -8.77 9.60 -8.54
CA ALA A 236 -9.32 8.73 -7.50
C ALA A 236 -9.46 7.26 -7.98
N ARG A 237 -9.84 7.08 -9.25
CA ARG A 237 -10.01 5.79 -9.93
C ARG A 237 -8.74 5.18 -10.52
N THR A 238 -7.59 5.82 -10.40
CA THR A 238 -6.31 5.31 -10.91
C THR A 238 -5.40 4.92 -9.74
N ARG A 239 -5.03 3.66 -9.62
CA ARG A 239 -4.19 3.18 -8.51
C ARG A 239 -2.77 3.74 -8.60
N GLY A 240 -2.24 4.21 -7.47
CA GLY A 240 -0.92 4.83 -7.40
C GLY A 240 -0.85 6.25 -7.98
N ALA A 241 -1.96 6.82 -8.48
CA ALA A 241 -1.97 8.22 -8.89
C ALA A 241 -1.99 9.13 -7.66
N ILE A 242 -1.03 10.05 -7.59
CA ILE A 242 -0.86 11.02 -6.50
C ILE A 242 -1.11 12.41 -7.05
N LEU A 243 -2.05 13.15 -6.46
CA LEU A 243 -2.39 14.50 -6.86
C LEU A 243 -1.60 15.53 -6.05
N GLU A 244 -0.88 16.39 -6.75
CA GLU A 244 -0.35 17.64 -6.23
C GLU A 244 -1.19 18.80 -6.76
N ILE A 245 -1.65 19.66 -5.86
CA ILE A 245 -2.38 20.89 -6.21
C ILE A 245 -1.54 22.08 -5.76
N ASP A 246 -1.33 23.03 -6.66
CA ASP A 246 -0.74 24.32 -6.33
C ASP A 246 -1.83 25.37 -6.15
N THR A 247 -1.90 25.95 -4.95
CA THR A 247 -2.88 27.00 -4.62
C THR A 247 -2.22 28.33 -4.27
N ARG A 248 -0.90 28.46 -4.47
CA ARG A 248 -0.16 29.68 -4.11
C ARG A 248 -0.75 30.89 -4.81
N SER A 249 -1.15 31.86 -3.98
CA SER A 249 -2.06 32.94 -4.32
C SER A 249 -1.60 33.84 -5.49
N ASP A 250 -2.62 34.45 -6.09
CA ASP A 250 -2.66 35.13 -7.38
C ASP A 250 -2.03 36.53 -7.44
N GLU A 251 -1.22 36.89 -6.44
CA GLU A 251 -0.55 38.21 -6.41
C GLU A 251 0.68 38.26 -7.32
N ARG A 252 1.05 37.14 -7.94
CA ARG A 252 2.15 37.04 -8.90
C ARG A 252 1.89 37.93 -10.12
N ALA A 253 2.95 38.55 -10.63
CA ALA A 253 2.85 39.49 -11.75
C ALA A 253 2.35 38.81 -13.03
N ASP A 254 1.15 39.18 -13.48
CA ASP A 254 0.55 38.69 -14.73
C ASP A 254 0.37 39.82 -15.77
N HIS A 255 1.01 39.63 -16.91
CA HIS A 255 1.08 40.52 -18.06
C HIS A 255 0.52 39.87 -19.34
N SER A 256 -0.13 38.70 -19.23
CA SER A 256 -0.83 38.04 -20.34
C SER A 256 -1.88 38.95 -20.99
N LEU A 257 -2.25 38.64 -22.23
CA LEU A 257 -3.27 39.40 -22.95
C LEU A 257 -4.62 39.36 -22.22
N GLN A 258 -4.99 38.21 -21.66
CA GLN A 258 -6.22 38.10 -20.90
C GLN A 258 -6.14 38.92 -19.59
N ALA A 259 -5.03 38.87 -18.86
CA ALA A 259 -4.81 39.74 -17.70
C ALA A 259 -4.93 41.24 -18.05
N LYS A 260 -4.42 41.66 -19.21
CA LYS A 260 -4.60 43.04 -19.72
C LYS A 260 -6.06 43.36 -19.99
N ARG A 261 -6.81 42.47 -20.65
CA ARG A 261 -8.24 42.67 -20.93
C ARG A 261 -9.07 42.81 -19.66
N PHE A 262 -8.83 42.00 -18.63
CA PHE A 262 -9.52 42.13 -17.34
C PHE A 262 -9.22 43.48 -16.68
N ARG A 263 -7.95 43.91 -16.68
CA ARG A 263 -7.54 45.24 -16.19
C ARG A 263 -8.21 46.38 -16.95
N GLU A 264 -8.27 46.31 -18.29
CA GLU A 264 -8.94 47.30 -19.14
C GLU A 264 -10.45 47.38 -18.85
N GLN A 265 -11.07 46.27 -18.47
CA GLN A 265 -12.46 46.20 -18.04
C GLN A 265 -12.68 46.60 -16.57
N GLY A 266 -11.62 46.93 -15.83
CA GLY A 266 -11.69 47.23 -14.40
C GLY A 266 -12.09 46.04 -13.53
N LYS A 267 -11.89 44.81 -14.01
CA LYS A 267 -12.23 43.57 -13.32
C LYS A 267 -10.96 42.88 -12.78
N PRO A 268 -11.03 42.20 -11.62
CA PRO A 268 -9.94 41.32 -11.19
C PRO A 268 -9.80 40.15 -12.17
N ILE A 269 -8.60 39.59 -12.26
CA ILE A 269 -8.34 38.35 -13.02
C ILE A 269 -8.98 37.20 -12.22
N PRO A 270 -9.87 36.38 -12.83
CA PRO A 270 -10.43 35.21 -12.17
C PRO A 270 -9.35 34.21 -11.87
N ARG A 271 -9.36 33.66 -10.66
CA ARG A 271 -8.32 32.78 -10.15
C ARG A 271 -8.87 31.77 -9.17
N TRP A 272 -8.11 30.71 -8.93
CA TRP A 272 -8.57 29.67 -8.02
C TRP A 272 -8.42 30.03 -6.56
N ASP A 273 -9.54 30.31 -5.91
CA ASP A 273 -9.61 30.37 -4.45
C ASP A 273 -10.11 29.05 -3.87
N PHE A 274 -9.21 28.30 -3.26
CA PHE A 274 -9.51 27.01 -2.64
C PHE A 274 -10.42 27.12 -1.40
N GLY A 275 -10.38 28.26 -0.70
CA GLY A 275 -11.32 28.56 0.39
C GLY A 275 -12.75 28.67 -0.12
N HIS A 276 -12.92 29.20 -1.34
CA HIS A 276 -14.22 29.42 -1.99
C HIS A 276 -14.64 28.34 -2.99
N ALA A 277 -13.83 27.31 -3.24
CA ALA A 277 -14.19 26.18 -4.10
C ALA A 277 -15.57 25.59 -3.72
N SER A 278 -16.33 25.10 -4.70
CA SER A 278 -17.65 24.51 -4.44
C SER A 278 -17.57 23.30 -3.50
N ASP A 279 -18.67 23.01 -2.83
CA ASP A 279 -18.78 21.86 -1.94
C ASP A 279 -18.49 20.54 -2.69
N ARG A 280 -18.76 20.44 -3.99
CA ARG A 280 -18.44 19.26 -4.82
C ARG A 280 -16.95 19.00 -4.91
N VAL A 281 -16.16 20.03 -5.23
CA VAL A 281 -14.69 19.93 -5.30
C VAL A 281 -14.11 19.59 -3.92
N LYS A 282 -14.61 20.25 -2.86
CA LYS A 282 -14.19 19.98 -1.48
C LYS A 282 -14.43 18.53 -1.07
N LEU A 283 -15.62 18.00 -1.37
CA LEU A 283 -15.98 16.61 -1.09
C LEU A 283 -15.15 15.62 -1.92
N ALA A 284 -14.87 15.93 -3.20
CA ALA A 284 -14.03 15.10 -4.05
C ALA A 284 -12.59 14.99 -3.52
N LEU A 285 -12.01 16.10 -3.06
CA LEU A 285 -10.67 16.13 -2.47
C LEU A 285 -10.60 15.44 -1.11
N LEU A 286 -11.62 15.61 -0.26
CA LEU A 286 -11.72 14.83 0.98
C LEU A 286 -11.74 13.32 0.72
N GLY A 287 -12.38 12.89 -0.37
CA GLY A 287 -12.45 11.49 -0.78
C GLY A 287 -11.11 10.88 -1.25
N LEU A 288 -10.12 11.72 -1.65
CA LEU A 288 -8.79 11.23 -2.04
C LEU A 288 -7.94 10.79 -0.84
N GLY A 289 -8.10 11.44 0.32
CA GLY A 289 -7.26 11.19 1.49
C GLY A 289 -5.93 11.95 1.48
N SER A 290 -5.26 12.02 2.64
CA SER A 290 -3.98 12.73 2.82
C SER A 290 -2.76 11.98 2.28
N ASP A 291 -2.92 10.70 1.98
CA ASP A 291 -1.92 9.80 1.39
C ASP A 291 -1.78 10.02 -0.13
N ARG A 292 -2.86 10.43 -0.80
CA ARG A 292 -2.90 10.63 -2.27
C ARG A 292 -3.01 12.08 -2.71
N LEU A 293 -3.06 13.02 -1.78
CA LEU A 293 -3.20 14.45 -2.04
C LEU A 293 -2.12 15.24 -1.30
N SER A 294 -1.45 16.12 -2.02
CA SER A 294 -0.60 17.16 -1.46
C SER A 294 -1.05 18.53 -1.96
N ILE A 295 -1.03 19.52 -1.06
CA ILE A 295 -1.33 20.91 -1.39
C ILE A 295 -0.06 21.71 -1.17
N ARG A 296 0.39 22.40 -2.22
CA ARG A 296 1.54 23.29 -2.18
C ARG A 296 1.05 24.71 -1.96
N ASP A 297 1.16 25.17 -0.71
CA ASP A 297 0.84 26.53 -0.30
C ASP A 297 1.48 26.83 1.07
N PRO A 298 2.17 27.96 1.26
CA PRO A 298 2.79 28.30 2.54
C PRO A 298 1.76 28.67 3.63
N GLU A 299 0.59 29.19 3.26
CA GLU A 299 -0.45 29.66 4.18
C GLU A 299 -1.52 28.59 4.45
N ILE A 300 -1.58 27.58 3.58
CA ILE A 300 -2.62 26.56 3.58
C ILE A 300 -1.99 25.17 3.75
N SER A 301 -2.33 24.49 4.85
CA SER A 301 -1.99 23.07 5.03
C SER A 301 -3.22 22.17 4.84
N TRP A 302 -3.03 21.05 4.14
CA TRP A 302 -4.09 20.07 3.93
C TRP A 302 -4.70 19.57 5.24
N GLY A 303 -3.89 19.34 6.28
CA GLY A 303 -4.39 18.92 7.59
C GLY A 303 -5.37 19.90 8.23
N LYS A 304 -5.10 21.22 8.10
CA LYS A 304 -6.00 22.27 8.61
C LYS A 304 -7.28 22.38 7.78
N LEU A 305 -7.15 22.40 6.45
CA LEU A 305 -8.30 22.47 5.54
C LEU A 305 -9.23 21.26 5.69
N SER A 306 -8.67 20.07 5.61
CA SER A 306 -9.42 18.82 5.72
C SER A 306 -10.10 18.72 7.08
N GLY A 307 -9.50 19.24 8.16
CA GLY A 307 -10.14 19.37 9.47
C GLY A 307 -11.36 20.30 9.47
N ILE A 308 -11.25 21.49 8.86
CA ILE A 308 -12.37 22.44 8.73
C ILE A 308 -13.51 21.83 7.91
N TRP A 309 -13.18 21.23 6.77
CA TRP A 309 -14.16 20.63 5.88
C TRP A 309 -14.78 19.38 6.49
N THR A 310 -13.99 18.56 7.19
CA THR A 310 -14.51 17.45 8.00
C THR A 310 -15.46 17.97 9.07
N GLY A 311 -15.14 19.07 9.76
CA GLY A 311 -16.06 19.66 10.75
C GLY A 311 -17.38 20.17 10.15
N ARG A 312 -17.39 20.53 8.86
CA ARG A 312 -18.58 21.02 8.15
C ARG A 312 -19.41 19.90 7.51
N PHE A 313 -18.76 18.97 6.82
CA PHE A 313 -19.41 17.92 6.01
C PHE A 313 -19.48 16.59 6.75
N GLY A 314 -18.67 16.43 7.80
CA GLY A 314 -18.45 15.20 8.55
C GLY A 314 -17.64 14.16 7.79
N ARG A 315 -17.51 12.96 8.38
CA ARG A 315 -16.90 11.78 7.75
C ARG A 315 -17.88 10.63 7.71
N ALA A 316 -17.66 9.69 6.81
CA ALA A 316 -18.31 8.41 6.87
C ALA A 316 -17.37 7.33 6.34
N SER A 317 -17.68 6.08 6.67
CA SER A 317 -16.96 4.93 6.13
C SER A 317 -17.94 3.82 5.77
N ILE A 318 -17.58 3.02 4.78
CA ILE A 318 -18.30 1.80 4.48
C ILE A 318 -17.96 0.77 5.56
N THR A 319 -18.98 0.17 6.16
CA THR A 319 -18.84 -0.91 7.16
C THR A 319 -19.75 -2.08 6.81
N THR A 320 -19.54 -3.19 7.49
CA THR A 320 -20.38 -4.39 7.42
C THR A 320 -20.85 -4.77 8.81
N ARG A 321 -22.12 -5.17 8.95
CA ARG A 321 -22.61 -5.70 10.25
C ARG A 321 -22.08 -7.11 10.54
N ASP A 322 -21.96 -7.91 9.49
CA ASP A 322 -21.84 -9.37 9.61
C ASP A 322 -20.49 -9.92 9.12
N LEU A 323 -19.58 -9.05 8.65
CA LEU A 323 -18.24 -9.45 8.23
C LEU A 323 -17.18 -8.91 9.19
N ALA A 324 -16.15 -9.72 9.42
CA ALA A 324 -14.93 -9.25 10.02
C ALA A 324 -14.12 -8.47 8.98
N VAL A 325 -13.72 -7.25 9.35
CA VAL A 325 -12.60 -6.56 8.69
C VAL A 325 -11.34 -7.31 9.11
N ASP A 326 -10.69 -7.91 8.13
CA ASP A 326 -9.40 -8.54 8.34
C ASP A 326 -8.31 -7.46 8.37
N CYS A 327 -7.09 -7.92 8.36
CA CYS A 327 -5.95 -7.13 8.74
C CYS A 327 -5.29 -6.28 7.67
N ASP A 328 -5.61 -6.61 6.44
CA ASP A 328 -5.37 -5.81 5.25
C ASP A 328 -6.49 -4.79 5.03
N GLY A 329 -7.42 -4.61 5.98
CA GLY A 329 -8.57 -3.72 5.82
C GLY A 329 -9.64 -4.27 4.87
N VAL A 330 -9.50 -5.53 4.44
CA VAL A 330 -10.42 -6.21 3.53
C VAL A 330 -11.51 -6.90 4.34
N PHE A 331 -12.76 -6.73 3.93
CA PHE A 331 -13.88 -7.48 4.47
C PHE A 331 -13.90 -8.87 3.85
N ARG A 332 -13.93 -9.94 4.66
CA ARG A 332 -13.99 -11.32 4.13
C ARG A 332 -15.32 -11.96 4.44
N CYS A 333 -15.94 -12.53 3.41
CA CYS A 333 -17.21 -13.21 3.49
C CYS A 333 -17.02 -14.72 3.63
N SER A 334 -17.54 -15.29 4.71
CA SER A 334 -17.59 -16.75 4.87
C SER A 334 -18.50 -17.40 3.83
N PRO A 335 -18.24 -18.66 3.45
CA PRO A 335 -19.06 -19.39 2.49
C PRO A 335 -20.56 -19.34 2.81
N GLY A 336 -21.38 -19.04 1.81
CA GLY A 336 -22.85 -19.00 1.94
C GLY A 336 -23.41 -17.81 2.72
N LYS A 337 -22.61 -16.77 3.00
CA LYS A 337 -23.08 -15.51 3.60
C LYS A 337 -23.26 -14.43 2.54
N GLU A 338 -24.25 -13.57 2.75
CA GLU A 338 -24.51 -12.38 1.93
C GLU A 338 -24.24 -11.14 2.79
N PRO A 339 -23.14 -10.41 2.55
CA PRO A 339 -22.79 -9.29 3.41
C PRO A 339 -23.67 -8.07 3.16
N VAL A 340 -24.05 -7.42 4.26
CA VAL A 340 -24.78 -6.15 4.23
C VAL A 340 -23.79 -5.00 4.47
N LEU A 341 -23.59 -4.21 3.43
CA LEU A 341 -22.80 -2.98 3.45
C LEU A 341 -23.65 -1.81 3.89
N ARG A 342 -23.05 -0.90 4.63
CA ARG A 342 -23.68 0.33 5.11
C ARG A 342 -22.68 1.46 5.10
N VAL A 343 -23.20 2.67 5.14
CA VAL A 343 -22.41 3.86 5.44
C VAL A 343 -22.61 4.21 6.90
N GLU A 344 -21.54 4.12 7.69
CA GLU A 344 -21.54 4.57 9.07
C GLU A 344 -20.99 6.00 9.15
N PRO A 345 -21.75 6.95 9.72
CA PRO A 345 -21.24 8.29 9.97
C PRO A 345 -20.13 8.26 11.03
N LYS A 346 -19.12 9.10 10.83
CA LYS A 346 -18.03 9.40 11.76
C LYS A 346 -17.97 10.91 11.95
N ASP A 347 -17.57 11.36 13.14
CA ASP A 347 -17.25 12.76 13.50
C ASP A 347 -18.03 13.85 12.74
N GLY A 348 -19.03 14.46 13.38
CA GLY A 348 -19.67 15.68 12.87
C GLY A 348 -20.83 15.48 11.87
N ILE A 349 -21.10 14.27 11.38
CA ILE A 349 -22.38 13.98 10.71
C ILE A 349 -23.45 13.77 11.78
N ALA A 350 -24.39 14.71 11.90
CA ALA A 350 -25.50 14.60 12.86
C ALA A 350 -26.55 13.55 12.41
N GLU A 351 -26.83 13.44 11.11
CA GLU A 351 -27.75 12.46 10.53
C GLU A 351 -27.48 12.33 9.01
N LEU A 352 -27.44 11.10 8.48
CA LEU A 352 -27.32 10.84 7.04
C LEU A 352 -28.71 11.02 6.37
N ASP A 353 -28.74 11.48 5.12
CA ASP A 353 -29.98 11.54 4.31
C ASP A 353 -30.54 10.12 4.00
N GLY A 354 -29.80 9.05 4.33
CA GLY A 354 -30.18 7.66 4.09
C GLY A 354 -30.05 7.21 2.63
N ARG A 355 -29.89 8.14 1.69
CA ARG A 355 -29.64 7.83 0.27
C ARG A 355 -28.16 7.57 0.02
N VAL A 356 -27.80 6.33 -0.27
CA VAL A 356 -26.43 5.93 -0.64
C VAL A 356 -26.44 5.29 -2.02
N ARG A 357 -25.50 5.68 -2.90
CA ARG A 357 -25.24 5.05 -4.19
C ARG A 357 -24.04 4.12 -4.07
N TRP A 358 -24.19 2.91 -4.57
CA TRP A 358 -23.18 1.85 -4.48
C TRP A 358 -22.64 1.54 -5.87
N TYR A 359 -21.33 1.41 -5.98
CA TYR A 359 -20.64 1.10 -7.22
C TYR A 359 -19.60 0.00 -7.01
N LEU A 360 -19.48 -0.88 -8.00
CA LEU A 360 -18.34 -1.79 -8.14
C LEU A 360 -17.27 -1.09 -9.01
N LEU A 361 -16.02 -1.17 -8.58
CA LEU A 361 -14.87 -0.73 -9.36
C LEU A 361 -14.30 -1.93 -10.13
N GLU A 362 -14.30 -1.81 -11.46
CA GLU A 362 -13.82 -2.85 -12.37
C GLU A 362 -12.58 -2.36 -13.13
N PRO A 363 -11.49 -3.15 -13.20
CA PRO A 363 -10.32 -2.77 -13.99
C PRO A 363 -10.70 -2.51 -15.45
N ALA A 364 -10.24 -1.40 -16.02
CA ALA A 364 -10.47 -1.05 -17.42
C ALA A 364 -9.78 -2.02 -18.40
N ARG A 365 -8.76 -2.75 -17.95
CA ARG A 365 -7.98 -3.73 -18.71
C ARG A 365 -7.89 -5.04 -17.94
N ALA A 366 -7.79 -6.14 -18.69
CA ALA A 366 -7.57 -7.44 -18.11
C ALA A 366 -6.11 -7.66 -17.66
N ALA A 367 -5.15 -6.90 -18.23
CA ALA A 367 -3.73 -7.04 -17.96
C ALA A 367 -3.02 -5.68 -17.86
N TYR A 368 -2.16 -5.52 -16.85
CA TYR A 368 -1.33 -4.35 -16.62
C TYR A 368 0.14 -4.74 -16.41
N ASP A 369 1.09 -3.87 -16.75
CA ASP A 369 2.53 -4.09 -16.58
C ASP A 369 3.18 -2.94 -15.82
N PHE A 370 3.51 -3.19 -14.54
CA PHE A 370 4.17 -2.22 -13.66
C PHE A 370 5.70 -2.27 -13.72
N LEU A 371 6.31 -3.32 -14.28
CA LEU A 371 7.77 -3.44 -14.41
C LEU A 371 8.22 -3.80 -15.84
N PRO A 372 7.88 -2.98 -16.86
CA PRO A 372 8.15 -3.32 -18.26
C PRO A 372 9.65 -3.48 -18.58
N GLY A 373 10.54 -2.87 -17.78
CA GLY A 373 11.99 -2.98 -17.92
C GLY A 373 12.58 -4.33 -17.50
N THR A 374 11.84 -5.16 -16.75
CA THR A 374 12.33 -6.45 -16.21
C THR A 374 12.29 -7.59 -17.23
N GLY A 375 11.53 -7.41 -18.32
CA GLY A 375 11.31 -8.47 -19.31
C GLY A 375 10.41 -9.61 -18.85
N LEU A 376 9.83 -9.54 -17.63
CA LEU A 376 8.90 -10.54 -17.08
C LEU A 376 7.53 -10.53 -17.79
N GLY A 377 7.19 -9.50 -18.56
CA GLY A 377 5.86 -9.29 -19.16
C GLY A 377 5.70 -9.61 -20.65
N LYS A 378 6.76 -9.93 -21.41
CA LYS A 378 6.70 -9.95 -22.88
C LYS A 378 5.98 -11.15 -23.51
N ASP A 379 5.77 -12.25 -22.78
CA ASP A 379 5.28 -13.51 -23.37
C ASP A 379 3.79 -13.85 -23.07
N PHE A 380 3.09 -13.16 -22.14
CA PHE A 380 1.73 -13.58 -21.70
C PHE A 380 0.58 -12.67 -22.12
N SER A 381 0.83 -11.42 -22.48
CA SER A 381 -0.22 -10.48 -22.89
C SER A 381 0.18 -9.76 -24.17
N ALA A 382 -0.79 -9.60 -25.07
CA ALA A 382 -0.56 -8.97 -26.37
C ALA A 382 -0.40 -7.44 -26.28
N SER A 383 -0.88 -6.80 -25.21
CA SER A 383 -0.83 -5.33 -25.03
C SER A 383 -1.26 -4.89 -23.61
N PRO A 384 -0.49 -5.17 -22.54
CA PRO A 384 -0.86 -4.73 -21.19
C PRO A 384 -0.74 -3.20 -21.04
N ALA A 385 -1.59 -2.61 -20.20
CA ALA A 385 -1.54 -1.19 -19.85
C ALA A 385 -0.53 -0.92 -18.74
N ARG A 386 0.01 0.29 -18.61
CA ARG A 386 0.98 0.60 -17.54
C ARG A 386 0.31 0.83 -16.18
N TRP A 387 -0.86 1.48 -16.14
CA TRP A 387 -1.49 1.92 -14.89
C TRP A 387 -2.88 1.32 -14.70
N ILE A 388 -3.21 0.89 -13.47
CA ILE A 388 -4.54 0.33 -13.15
C ILE A 388 -5.56 1.44 -13.00
N TYR A 389 -6.29 1.70 -14.07
CA TYR A 389 -7.49 2.54 -14.09
C TYR A 389 -8.76 1.70 -13.93
N GLU A 390 -9.66 2.13 -13.04
CA GLU A 390 -10.89 1.44 -12.69
C GLU A 390 -12.13 2.19 -13.22
N LYS A 391 -13.08 1.44 -13.78
CA LYS A 391 -14.39 1.92 -14.22
C LYS A 391 -15.44 1.64 -13.16
N ARG A 392 -16.44 2.52 -13.05
CA ARG A 392 -17.54 2.38 -12.10
C ARG A 392 -18.71 1.66 -12.76
N ARG A 393 -19.21 0.61 -12.11
CA ARG A 393 -20.49 -0.04 -12.43
C ARG A 393 -21.47 0.21 -11.29
N ILE A 394 -22.60 0.86 -11.60
CA ILE A 394 -23.66 1.12 -10.60
C ILE A 394 -24.26 -0.20 -10.14
N LEU A 395 -24.32 -0.39 -8.81
CA LEU A 395 -25.00 -1.52 -8.17
C LEU A 395 -26.40 -1.13 -7.70
N GLY A 396 -26.60 0.09 -7.22
CA GLY A 396 -27.92 0.55 -6.80
C GLY A 396 -27.87 1.78 -5.90
N GLN A 397 -29.05 2.21 -5.46
CA GLN A 397 -29.20 3.29 -4.50
C GLN A 397 -30.09 2.86 -3.32
N THR A 398 -29.47 2.47 -2.21
CA THR A 398 -30.12 1.94 -0.99
C THR A 398 -29.32 2.37 0.24
N GLU A 399 -29.95 2.48 1.41
CA GLU A 399 -29.26 2.80 2.68
C GLU A 399 -28.30 1.68 3.09
N ASP A 400 -28.87 0.51 3.38
CA ASP A 400 -28.14 -0.76 3.48
C ASP A 400 -28.08 -1.39 2.09
N PHE A 401 -26.91 -1.89 1.69
CA PHE A 401 -26.72 -2.64 0.45
C PHE A 401 -26.36 -4.09 0.74
N GLN A 402 -27.30 -4.99 0.46
CA GLN A 402 -27.03 -6.42 0.48
C GLN A 402 -26.24 -6.80 -0.77
N LEU A 403 -24.96 -7.09 -0.58
CA LEU A 403 -24.12 -7.61 -1.63
C LEU A 403 -24.41 -9.10 -1.77
N ASP A 404 -25.17 -9.45 -2.79
CA ASP A 404 -25.38 -10.83 -3.24
C ASP A 404 -24.30 -11.18 -4.29
N PRO A 405 -23.25 -11.95 -3.94
CA PRO A 405 -22.19 -12.31 -4.89
C PRO A 405 -22.75 -13.07 -6.10
N ALA A 406 -23.81 -13.85 -5.92
CA ALA A 406 -24.41 -14.61 -7.00
C ALA A 406 -25.01 -13.71 -8.09
N ARG A 407 -25.60 -12.57 -7.67
CA ARG A 407 -26.25 -11.61 -8.58
C ARG A 407 -25.27 -10.63 -9.23
N TRP A 408 -24.31 -10.11 -8.48
CA TRP A 408 -23.48 -8.97 -8.92
C TRP A 408 -22.13 -9.39 -9.52
N ALA A 409 -21.62 -10.55 -9.11
CA ALA A 409 -20.36 -11.10 -9.58
C ALA A 409 -20.50 -12.27 -10.56
N GLY A 410 -21.68 -12.43 -11.17
CA GLY A 410 -21.93 -13.53 -12.11
C GLY A 410 -21.80 -14.91 -11.47
N GLY A 411 -22.11 -15.05 -10.17
CA GLY A 411 -22.12 -16.34 -9.50
C GLY A 411 -20.81 -16.78 -8.84
N LYS A 412 -19.74 -15.98 -8.90
CA LYS A 412 -18.38 -16.46 -8.61
C LYS A 412 -17.78 -15.88 -7.32
N PRO A 413 -16.96 -16.64 -6.57
CA PRO A 413 -16.09 -16.10 -5.53
C PRO A 413 -15.05 -15.15 -6.13
N GLY A 414 -14.46 -14.27 -5.32
CA GLY A 414 -13.45 -13.30 -5.77
C GLY A 414 -13.28 -12.08 -4.89
N ARG A 415 -12.38 -11.17 -5.29
CA ARG A 415 -12.19 -9.84 -4.69
C ARG A 415 -13.05 -8.81 -5.43
N TYR A 416 -13.85 -8.07 -4.67
CA TYR A 416 -14.72 -7.00 -5.16
C TYR A 416 -14.36 -5.69 -4.48
N ARG A 417 -14.05 -4.65 -5.27
CA ARG A 417 -13.76 -3.32 -4.76
C ARG A 417 -15.01 -2.46 -4.86
N ILE A 418 -15.59 -2.12 -3.72
CA ILE A 418 -16.85 -1.38 -3.63
C ILE A 418 -16.59 0.04 -3.18
N VAL A 419 -17.25 0.99 -3.83
CA VAL A 419 -17.26 2.39 -3.42
C VAL A 419 -18.69 2.86 -3.23
N ALA A 420 -18.89 3.82 -2.33
CA ALA A 420 -20.18 4.40 -2.05
C ALA A 420 -20.13 5.93 -2.10
N GLU A 421 -21.24 6.52 -2.50
CA GLU A 421 -21.49 7.96 -2.39
C GLU A 421 -22.72 8.15 -1.52
N CYS A 422 -22.60 8.85 -0.40
CA CYS A 422 -23.75 9.11 0.47
C CYS A 422 -24.24 10.55 0.31
N ALA A 423 -25.56 10.71 0.24
CA ALA A 423 -26.18 12.03 0.18
C ALA A 423 -26.08 12.73 1.54
N ILE A 424 -25.66 13.99 1.50
CA ILE A 424 -25.66 14.94 2.60
C ILE A 424 -26.30 16.25 2.10
N GLN A 425 -26.63 17.16 3.01
CA GLN A 425 -27.25 18.44 2.63
C GLN A 425 -26.42 19.24 1.59
N ALA A 426 -25.09 19.13 1.65
CA ALA A 426 -24.17 19.84 0.77
C ALA A 426 -23.93 19.14 -0.58
N GLY A 427 -24.40 17.90 -0.79
CA GLY A 427 -24.14 17.13 -2.01
C GLY A 427 -23.90 15.65 -1.75
N TRP A 428 -23.05 15.03 -2.57
CA TRP A 428 -22.69 13.62 -2.45
C TRP A 428 -21.27 13.50 -1.89
N LEU A 429 -21.15 12.96 -0.69
CA LEU A 429 -19.85 12.64 -0.09
C LEU A 429 -19.35 11.32 -0.69
N LYS A 430 -18.24 11.40 -1.44
CA LYS A 430 -17.56 10.24 -2.03
C LYS A 430 -16.72 9.55 -0.93
N LEU A 431 -16.95 8.27 -0.70
CA LEU A 431 -16.23 7.51 0.32
C LEU A 431 -15.03 6.78 -0.29
N PRO A 432 -13.94 6.55 0.47
CA PRO A 432 -12.87 5.66 0.03
C PRO A 432 -13.41 4.25 -0.29
N PRO A 433 -12.84 3.55 -1.29
CA PRO A 433 -13.25 2.20 -1.62
C PRO A 433 -12.89 1.21 -0.50
N VAL A 434 -13.69 0.17 -0.37
CA VAL A 434 -13.39 -1.00 0.47
C VAL A 434 -13.33 -2.25 -0.39
N ASP A 435 -12.45 -3.18 -0.02
CA ASP A 435 -12.37 -4.46 -0.69
C ASP A 435 -13.17 -5.51 0.10
N ILE A 436 -13.93 -6.33 -0.62
CA ILE A 436 -14.69 -7.46 -0.09
C ILE A 436 -14.23 -8.71 -0.83
N CYS A 437 -13.71 -9.70 -0.10
CA CYS A 437 -13.40 -11.00 -0.67
C CYS A 437 -14.50 -12.00 -0.32
N VAL A 438 -14.96 -12.74 -1.32
CA VAL A 438 -15.92 -13.84 -1.17
C VAL A 438 -15.20 -15.13 -1.50
N ALA A 439 -15.13 -16.04 -0.53
CA ALA A 439 -14.52 -17.35 -0.70
C ALA A 439 -15.57 -18.43 -0.97
N GLU A 440 -15.15 -19.50 -1.65
CA GLU A 440 -15.99 -20.69 -1.88
C GLU A 440 -16.04 -21.60 -0.64
N ASP A 441 -14.92 -21.76 0.07
CA ASP A 441 -14.77 -22.53 1.31
C ASP A 441 -13.74 -21.90 2.27
N GLY A 442 -13.38 -22.59 3.37
CA GLY A 442 -12.37 -22.13 4.33
C GLY A 442 -10.96 -22.71 4.13
N GLY A 443 -10.77 -23.59 3.15
CA GLY A 443 -9.51 -24.29 2.88
C GLY A 443 -8.66 -23.60 1.81
N PHE A 444 -7.68 -24.33 1.27
CA PHE A 444 -6.77 -23.79 0.24
C PHE A 444 -7.52 -23.32 -1.02
N ARG A 445 -8.56 -24.05 -1.45
CA ARG A 445 -9.43 -23.66 -2.57
C ARG A 445 -10.16 -22.35 -2.28
N GLY A 446 -10.75 -22.21 -1.09
CA GLY A 446 -11.34 -20.98 -0.60
C GLY A 446 -10.37 -19.80 -0.68
N ALA A 447 -9.14 -19.97 -0.21
CA ALA A 447 -8.12 -18.93 -0.26
C ALA A 447 -7.71 -18.53 -1.69
N LEU A 448 -7.62 -19.49 -2.61
CA LEU A 448 -7.41 -19.19 -4.04
C LEU A 448 -8.61 -18.48 -4.65
N SER A 449 -9.82 -18.86 -4.25
CA SER A 449 -11.07 -18.29 -4.74
C SER A 449 -11.23 -16.81 -4.36
N GLU A 450 -10.69 -16.37 -3.22
CA GLU A 450 -10.65 -14.95 -2.82
C GLU A 450 -9.92 -14.07 -3.85
N CYS A 451 -8.95 -14.63 -4.57
CA CYS A 451 -8.17 -13.91 -5.57
C CYS A 451 -8.80 -13.90 -6.97
N MET A 452 -9.92 -14.60 -7.15
CA MET A 452 -10.65 -14.59 -8.42
C MET A 452 -11.13 -13.16 -8.69
N HIS A 453 -11.16 -12.78 -9.97
CA HIS A 453 -11.51 -11.41 -10.41
C HIS A 453 -10.51 -10.29 -10.09
N MET A 454 -9.31 -10.61 -9.59
CA MET A 454 -8.21 -9.64 -9.57
C MET A 454 -7.63 -9.42 -10.98
N PRO A 455 -7.34 -8.18 -11.41
CA PRO A 455 -6.70 -7.93 -12.70
C PRO A 455 -5.33 -8.63 -12.78
N TYR A 456 -4.93 -9.07 -13.97
CA TYR A 456 -3.57 -9.55 -14.18
C TYR A 456 -2.60 -8.40 -14.12
N VAL A 457 -1.54 -8.54 -13.35
CA VAL A 457 -0.49 -7.54 -13.26
C VAL A 457 0.88 -8.19 -13.38
N PHE A 458 1.62 -7.77 -14.40
CA PHE A 458 3.00 -8.15 -14.62
C PHE A 458 3.94 -7.37 -13.71
N GLY A 459 5.04 -8.03 -13.34
CA GLY A 459 6.04 -7.42 -12.49
C GLY A 459 5.57 -7.25 -11.05
N ILE A 460 4.51 -7.93 -10.62
CA ILE A 460 4.02 -7.80 -9.25
C ILE A 460 4.89 -8.57 -8.24
N ALA A 461 5.80 -9.44 -8.71
CA ALA A 461 6.79 -10.12 -7.88
C ALA A 461 7.75 -9.11 -7.22
N GLY A 462 7.44 -8.72 -5.98
CA GLY A 462 8.20 -7.73 -5.21
C GLY A 462 7.43 -6.44 -4.92
N VAL A 463 6.26 -6.23 -5.54
CA VAL A 463 5.33 -5.19 -5.09
C VAL A 463 4.72 -5.68 -3.79
N ALA A 464 5.02 -4.96 -2.71
CA ALA A 464 4.46 -5.19 -1.40
C ALA A 464 4.27 -3.87 -0.67
N GLU A 465 3.14 -3.73 0.02
CA GLU A 465 2.84 -2.60 0.88
C GLU A 465 2.73 -3.14 2.30
N GLU A 466 3.49 -2.57 3.23
CA GLU A 466 3.55 -3.05 4.61
C GLU A 466 3.75 -4.58 4.71
N GLY A 467 4.61 -5.14 3.84
CA GLY A 467 4.94 -6.56 3.83
C GLY A 467 3.87 -7.51 3.28
N LEU A 468 2.70 -7.00 2.89
CA LEU A 468 1.65 -7.71 2.15
C LEU A 468 1.98 -7.77 0.65
N SER A 469 1.67 -8.87 -0.03
CA SER A 469 1.87 -9.00 -1.49
C SER A 469 1.01 -8.03 -2.29
N GLY A 470 1.40 -7.79 -3.54
CA GLY A 470 0.49 -7.23 -4.56
C GLY A 470 -0.91 -7.87 -4.58
N VAL A 471 -1.03 -9.17 -4.33
CA VAL A 471 -2.33 -9.84 -4.26
C VAL A 471 -3.14 -9.41 -3.03
N GLU A 472 -2.50 -9.30 -1.87
CA GLU A 472 -3.13 -8.87 -0.60
C GLU A 472 -3.44 -7.37 -0.58
N THR A 473 -2.59 -6.57 -1.22
CA THR A 473 -2.69 -5.10 -1.29
C THR A 473 -3.58 -4.62 -2.43
N GLY A 474 -4.25 -5.55 -3.12
CA GLY A 474 -5.17 -5.24 -4.22
C GLY A 474 -4.47 -5.09 -5.56
N TRP A 475 -3.21 -4.64 -5.61
CA TRP A 475 -2.18 -4.85 -6.66
C TRP A 475 -2.67 -5.55 -7.93
N GLY A 476 -2.93 -6.84 -7.80
CA GLY A 476 -3.17 -7.77 -8.90
C GLY A 476 -2.50 -9.10 -8.56
N SER A 477 -2.61 -10.09 -9.43
CA SER A 477 -2.02 -11.40 -9.17
C SER A 477 -1.24 -11.94 -10.36
N ASP A 478 -0.24 -12.78 -10.08
CA ASP A 478 0.35 -13.68 -11.07
C ASP A 478 0.25 -15.12 -10.55
N CYS A 479 0.57 -16.09 -11.41
CA CYS A 479 0.40 -17.49 -11.06
C CYS A 479 1.14 -17.92 -9.79
N ALA A 480 2.33 -17.40 -9.48
CA ALA A 480 3.04 -17.78 -8.25
C ALA A 480 2.49 -17.04 -7.03
N ASN A 481 2.18 -15.75 -7.18
CA ASN A 481 1.65 -14.92 -6.10
C ASN A 481 0.26 -15.36 -5.64
N LEU A 482 -0.59 -15.88 -6.54
CA LEU A 482 -1.86 -16.53 -6.18
C LEU A 482 -1.66 -17.69 -5.20
N LEU A 483 -0.71 -18.57 -5.50
CA LEU A 483 -0.41 -19.71 -4.64
C LEU A 483 0.22 -19.27 -3.32
N VAL A 484 1.17 -18.33 -3.35
CA VAL A 484 1.79 -17.79 -2.13
C VAL A 484 0.74 -17.14 -1.23
N HIS A 485 -0.19 -16.36 -1.79
CA HIS A 485 -1.31 -15.79 -1.06
C HIS A 485 -2.15 -16.89 -0.41
N ALA A 486 -2.60 -17.88 -1.20
CA ALA A 486 -3.46 -18.93 -0.69
C ALA A 486 -2.81 -19.75 0.43
N TRP A 487 -1.52 -20.09 0.29
CA TRP A 487 -0.79 -20.80 1.34
C TRP A 487 -0.57 -19.96 2.60
N ARG A 488 -0.33 -18.65 2.46
CA ARG A 488 -0.26 -17.75 3.62
C ARG A 488 -1.59 -17.68 4.36
N ARG A 489 -2.71 -17.72 3.64
CA ARG A 489 -4.04 -17.83 4.26
C ARG A 489 -4.23 -19.16 4.99
N GLN A 490 -3.57 -20.23 4.54
CA GLN A 490 -3.50 -21.52 5.25
C GLN A 490 -2.44 -21.55 6.37
N GLY A 491 -1.85 -20.41 6.75
CA GLY A 491 -0.83 -20.33 7.81
C GLY A 491 0.55 -20.86 7.39
N ILE A 492 0.78 -21.10 6.10
CA ILE A 492 2.06 -21.52 5.52
C ILE A 492 2.75 -20.25 4.99
N PRO A 493 3.76 -19.70 5.69
CA PRO A 493 4.33 -18.43 5.31
C PRO A 493 5.43 -18.62 4.29
N LEU A 494 5.00 -18.69 3.03
CA LEU A 494 5.90 -18.72 1.88
C LEU A 494 6.35 -17.31 1.56
N VAL A 495 7.65 -17.10 1.41
CA VAL A 495 8.19 -15.79 1.03
C VAL A 495 7.79 -15.44 -0.40
N TRP A 496 7.59 -14.15 -0.64
CA TRP A 496 7.22 -13.56 -1.92
C TRP A 496 8.16 -13.98 -3.05
N GLY A 497 7.59 -14.29 -4.21
CA GLY A 497 8.42 -14.38 -5.39
C GLY A 497 7.80 -15.09 -6.58
N ASP A 498 8.53 -14.93 -7.67
CA ASP A 498 8.33 -15.65 -8.91
C ASP A 498 8.33 -17.19 -8.71
N PRO A 499 7.94 -17.95 -9.75
CA PRO A 499 7.91 -19.40 -9.67
C PRO A 499 9.21 -20.07 -9.18
N ALA A 500 10.40 -19.52 -9.44
CA ALA A 500 11.66 -20.12 -8.99
C ALA A 500 11.80 -20.03 -7.47
N ARG A 501 11.51 -18.87 -6.88
CA ARG A 501 11.52 -18.68 -5.42
C ARG A 501 10.43 -19.49 -4.70
N LEU A 502 9.27 -19.64 -5.34
CA LEU A 502 8.22 -20.49 -4.80
C LEU A 502 8.68 -21.95 -4.71
N ARG A 503 9.32 -22.49 -5.78
CA ARG A 503 9.81 -23.88 -5.80
C ARG A 503 10.81 -24.19 -4.71
N GLU A 504 11.68 -23.24 -4.36
CA GLU A 504 12.66 -23.43 -3.30
C GLU A 504 11.96 -23.86 -2.01
N GLN A 505 10.78 -23.29 -1.74
CA GLN A 505 10.01 -23.48 -0.51
C GLN A 505 9.01 -24.65 -0.54
N LEU A 506 8.90 -25.35 -1.67
CA LEU A 506 8.03 -26.51 -1.83
C LEU A 506 8.85 -27.80 -1.91
N GLN A 507 8.25 -28.94 -1.57
CA GLN A 507 8.82 -30.26 -1.84
C GLN A 507 8.22 -30.84 -3.11
N THR A 508 9.07 -31.49 -3.92
CA THR A 508 8.60 -32.18 -5.12
C THR A 508 7.96 -33.51 -4.74
N LYS A 509 6.69 -33.69 -5.12
CA LYS A 509 5.93 -34.93 -4.96
C LYS A 509 6.16 -35.89 -6.12
N ALA A 510 6.22 -35.36 -7.35
CA ALA A 510 6.48 -36.13 -8.57
C ALA A 510 7.21 -35.25 -9.61
N GLU A 511 8.10 -35.86 -10.39
CA GLU A 511 8.92 -35.17 -11.39
C GLU A 511 8.66 -35.69 -12.81
N LYS A 512 8.76 -34.78 -13.79
CA LYS A 512 8.66 -35.11 -15.23
C LYS A 512 7.37 -35.85 -15.58
N VAL A 513 6.28 -35.43 -14.96
CA VAL A 513 4.92 -35.96 -15.12
C VAL A 513 4.33 -35.44 -16.43
N ARG A 514 3.66 -36.32 -17.16
CA ARG A 514 2.78 -36.00 -18.29
C ARG A 514 1.33 -36.12 -17.84
N VAL A 515 0.43 -35.44 -18.56
CA VAL A 515 -1.03 -35.56 -18.34
C VAL A 515 -1.57 -36.99 -18.46
N THR A 516 -0.87 -37.85 -19.22
CA THR A 516 -1.21 -39.27 -19.38
C THR A 516 -0.69 -40.16 -18.25
N ASP A 517 0.16 -39.64 -17.37
CA ASP A 517 0.78 -40.41 -16.31
C ASP A 517 -0.15 -40.39 -15.09
N ALA A 518 -0.58 -41.56 -14.63
CA ALA A 518 -1.41 -41.69 -13.44
C ALA A 518 -0.58 -41.46 -12.17
N VAL A 519 -0.67 -40.26 -11.57
CA VAL A 519 -0.02 -39.94 -10.29
C VAL A 519 -1.03 -39.96 -9.16
N LYS A 520 -0.78 -40.74 -8.11
CA LYS A 520 -1.68 -40.82 -6.96
C LYS A 520 -1.57 -39.57 -6.09
N ILE A 521 -2.71 -39.01 -5.72
CA ILE A 521 -2.87 -37.87 -4.81
C ILE A 521 -3.87 -38.21 -3.71
N THR A 522 -3.73 -37.63 -2.52
CA THR A 522 -4.65 -37.84 -1.39
C THR A 522 -5.56 -36.63 -1.15
N PRO A 523 -6.74 -36.82 -0.52
CA PRO A 523 -7.59 -35.69 -0.12
C PRO A 523 -6.89 -34.66 0.76
N GLU A 524 -6.04 -35.11 1.68
CA GLU A 524 -5.25 -34.25 2.56
C GLU A 524 -4.23 -33.40 1.78
N GLU A 525 -3.59 -33.95 0.74
CA GLU A 525 -2.67 -33.18 -0.12
C GLU A 525 -3.42 -32.10 -0.91
N ILE A 526 -4.64 -32.37 -1.35
CA ILE A 526 -5.50 -31.40 -2.05
C ILE A 526 -5.89 -30.26 -1.10
N GLU A 527 -6.32 -30.59 0.11
CA GLU A 527 -6.73 -29.62 1.14
C GLU A 527 -5.56 -28.71 1.57
N ASN A 528 -4.35 -29.26 1.70
CA ASN A 528 -3.12 -28.52 2.00
C ASN A 528 -2.58 -27.71 0.80
N GLY A 529 -3.00 -28.06 -0.42
CA GLY A 529 -2.68 -27.39 -1.67
C GLY A 529 -1.55 -28.04 -2.47
N ILE A 530 -1.87 -28.39 -3.72
CA ILE A 530 -0.93 -28.92 -4.71
C ILE A 530 -0.63 -27.86 -5.78
N ALA A 531 0.66 -27.60 -6.00
CA ALA A 531 1.16 -26.83 -7.12
C ALA A 531 1.59 -27.74 -8.28
N ILE A 532 1.16 -27.36 -9.49
CA ILE A 532 1.54 -27.94 -10.76
C ILE A 532 2.57 -27.03 -11.40
N ASP A 533 3.79 -27.49 -11.48
CA ASP A 533 4.96 -26.71 -11.85
C ASP A 533 5.44 -27.00 -13.28
N PHE A 534 5.30 -26.01 -14.17
CA PHE A 534 5.74 -26.05 -15.57
C PHE A 534 7.07 -25.29 -15.80
N GLY A 535 7.87 -25.04 -14.77
CA GLY A 535 9.22 -24.44 -14.85
C GLY A 535 9.26 -22.91 -14.93
N ARG A 536 8.47 -22.26 -15.79
CA ARG A 536 8.28 -20.77 -15.73
C ARG A 536 6.88 -20.37 -15.26
N HIS A 537 6.01 -21.35 -15.05
CA HIS A 537 4.65 -21.16 -14.56
C HIS A 537 4.33 -22.17 -13.49
N VAL A 538 3.38 -21.78 -12.66
CA VAL A 538 2.71 -22.67 -11.72
C VAL A 538 1.21 -22.58 -11.91
N ALA A 539 0.51 -23.62 -11.53
CA ALA A 539 -0.94 -23.67 -11.36
C ALA A 539 -1.24 -24.35 -10.03
N ALA A 540 -2.43 -24.15 -9.49
CA ALA A 540 -2.91 -24.90 -8.35
C ALA A 540 -3.87 -25.98 -8.83
N LEU A 541 -3.77 -27.19 -8.27
CA LEU A 541 -4.84 -28.16 -8.42
C LEU A 541 -6.11 -27.58 -7.77
N TRP A 542 -7.20 -27.53 -8.52
CA TRP A 542 -8.47 -26.96 -8.09
C TRP A 542 -9.48 -28.02 -7.70
N GLU A 543 -9.59 -29.07 -8.52
CA GLU A 543 -10.54 -30.15 -8.30
C GLU A 543 -10.03 -31.43 -8.94
N ASP A 544 -9.99 -32.50 -8.13
CA ASP A 544 -9.74 -33.88 -8.54
C ASP A 544 -11.04 -34.49 -9.09
N ARG A 545 -10.96 -35.12 -10.26
CA ARG A 545 -12.10 -35.64 -11.01
C ARG A 545 -11.92 -37.13 -11.29
N GLU A 546 -13.00 -37.76 -11.73
CA GLU A 546 -12.97 -39.20 -12.01
C GLU A 546 -11.91 -39.55 -13.07
N PRO A 547 -10.96 -40.47 -12.76
CA PRO A 547 -10.89 -41.31 -11.56
C PRO A 547 -10.28 -40.63 -10.31
N ILE A 548 -11.07 -40.48 -9.25
CA ILE A 548 -10.66 -39.80 -8.00
C ILE A 548 -9.40 -40.42 -7.39
N GLY A 549 -8.49 -39.54 -6.94
CA GLY A 549 -7.20 -39.89 -6.34
C GLY A 549 -6.10 -40.17 -7.35
N VAL A 550 -6.34 -39.91 -8.64
CA VAL A 550 -5.38 -40.08 -9.73
C VAL A 550 -5.35 -38.81 -10.57
N LEU A 551 -4.26 -38.05 -10.44
CA LEU A 551 -4.08 -36.86 -11.24
C LEU A 551 -3.88 -37.22 -12.72
N ASP A 552 -4.76 -36.72 -13.59
CA ASP A 552 -4.74 -36.87 -15.04
C ASP A 552 -5.22 -35.61 -15.79
N GLY A 553 -5.46 -35.75 -17.11
CA GLY A 553 -5.86 -34.64 -17.97
C GLY A 553 -7.24 -34.03 -17.71
N ASN A 554 -8.12 -34.71 -16.97
CA ASN A 554 -9.50 -34.30 -16.71
C ASN A 554 -9.62 -33.36 -15.50
N ASP A 555 -8.64 -33.41 -14.59
CA ASP A 555 -8.62 -32.60 -13.37
C ASP A 555 -8.60 -31.11 -13.68
N LEU A 556 -9.22 -30.34 -12.81
CA LEU A 556 -9.23 -28.90 -12.92
C LEU A 556 -8.03 -28.31 -12.20
N ALA A 557 -7.36 -27.40 -12.87
CA ALA A 557 -6.33 -26.57 -12.30
C ALA A 557 -6.75 -25.10 -12.38
N LEU A 558 -6.58 -24.39 -11.27
CA LEU A 558 -6.64 -22.94 -11.26
C LEU A 558 -5.30 -22.42 -11.75
N HIS A 559 -5.37 -21.65 -12.83
CA HIS A 559 -4.20 -21.04 -13.44
C HIS A 559 -4.58 -19.67 -13.98
N HIS A 560 -3.57 -18.97 -14.48
CA HIS A 560 -3.73 -17.63 -14.99
C HIS A 560 -3.10 -17.51 -16.38
N LEU A 561 -3.95 -17.35 -17.41
CA LEU A 561 -3.56 -17.34 -18.83
C LEU A 561 -3.60 -15.93 -19.47
N GLY A 562 -3.19 -14.89 -18.74
CA GLY A 562 -3.19 -13.52 -19.26
C GLY A 562 -4.59 -12.89 -19.22
N GLY A 563 -5.07 -12.55 -18.01
CA GLY A 563 -6.40 -11.98 -17.81
C GLY A 563 -6.89 -12.08 -16.37
N PHE A 564 -8.06 -12.63 -16.10
CA PHE A 564 -8.41 -13.02 -14.73
C PHE A 564 -7.88 -14.44 -14.45
N PRO A 565 -7.72 -14.87 -13.19
CA PRO A 565 -7.51 -16.26 -12.87
C PRO A 565 -8.69 -17.12 -13.41
N GLU A 566 -8.37 -18.30 -13.93
CA GLU A 566 -9.31 -19.19 -14.60
C GLU A 566 -9.12 -20.63 -14.12
N ILE A 567 -10.21 -21.40 -14.16
CA ILE A 567 -10.21 -22.82 -13.86
C ILE A 567 -10.34 -23.56 -15.19
N VAL A 568 -9.31 -24.35 -15.52
CA VAL A 568 -9.22 -25.09 -16.79
C VAL A 568 -8.78 -26.53 -16.53
N THR A 569 -8.99 -27.43 -17.48
CA THR A 569 -8.48 -28.80 -17.32
C THR A 569 -6.97 -28.83 -17.41
N LEU A 570 -6.34 -29.79 -16.73
CA LEU A 570 -4.91 -29.98 -16.77
C LEU A 570 -4.41 -30.25 -18.21
N SER A 571 -5.22 -30.92 -19.04
CA SER A 571 -4.94 -31.10 -20.47
C SER A 571 -4.74 -29.77 -21.21
N VAL A 572 -5.57 -28.75 -20.93
CA VAL A 572 -5.46 -27.43 -21.58
C VAL A 572 -4.14 -26.75 -21.20
N LEU A 573 -3.73 -26.85 -19.94
CA LEU A 573 -2.45 -26.28 -19.50
C LEU A 573 -1.25 -27.03 -20.09
N ALA A 574 -1.36 -28.36 -20.16
CA ALA A 574 -0.29 -29.24 -20.61
C ALA A 574 -0.09 -29.23 -22.14
N GLU A 575 -1.10 -28.85 -22.94
CA GLU A 575 -0.99 -28.81 -24.41
C GLU A 575 0.21 -27.97 -24.88
N LYS A 576 0.44 -26.82 -24.21
CA LYS A 576 1.61 -25.95 -24.48
C LYS A 576 2.82 -26.29 -23.61
N ARG A 577 2.66 -27.15 -22.60
CA ARG A 577 3.65 -27.42 -21.52
C ARG A 577 3.56 -28.89 -21.05
N PRO A 578 3.97 -29.87 -21.87
CA PRO A 578 3.57 -31.28 -21.68
C PRO A 578 4.26 -32.01 -20.52
N LEU A 579 5.32 -31.43 -19.94
CA LEU A 579 6.02 -31.98 -18.76
C LEU A 579 5.90 -31.00 -17.60
N PHE A 580 5.54 -31.51 -16.43
CA PHE A 580 5.46 -30.74 -15.19
C PHE A 580 5.96 -31.52 -13.97
N ALA A 581 6.12 -30.83 -12.85
CA ALA A 581 6.34 -31.43 -11.54
C ALA A 581 5.14 -31.14 -10.64
N LEU A 582 4.84 -32.07 -9.75
CA LEU A 582 3.88 -31.83 -8.66
C LEU A 582 4.64 -31.43 -7.42
N ARG A 583 4.17 -30.37 -6.77
CA ARG A 583 4.80 -29.80 -5.59
C ARG A 583 3.77 -29.52 -4.52
N ILE A 584 4.16 -29.71 -3.27
CA ILE A 584 3.34 -29.43 -2.10
C ILE A 584 4.19 -28.66 -1.07
N PRO A 585 3.57 -27.97 -0.10
CA PRO A 585 4.30 -27.44 1.05
C PRO A 585 5.16 -28.52 1.69
N ARG A 586 6.36 -28.16 2.16
CA ARG A 586 7.25 -29.13 2.83
C ARG A 586 6.61 -29.60 4.13
N GLU A 587 6.59 -30.92 4.34
CA GLU A 587 6.16 -31.50 5.61
C GLU A 587 7.18 -31.23 6.71
N GLY A 588 6.69 -30.99 7.93
CA GLY A 588 7.49 -30.72 9.12
C GLY A 588 7.14 -29.39 9.76
N GLY A 589 7.42 -29.28 11.06
CA GLY A 589 7.13 -28.11 11.88
C GLY A 589 7.46 -28.38 13.35
N CYS A 590 7.51 -27.33 14.15
CA CYS A 590 7.58 -27.46 15.61
C CYS A 590 6.32 -26.89 16.25
N ARG A 591 5.84 -27.53 17.32
CA ARG A 591 4.69 -27.06 18.10
C ARG A 591 5.19 -26.24 19.27
N ILE A 592 4.74 -24.99 19.38
CA ILE A 592 5.16 -24.09 20.45
C ILE A 592 3.92 -23.69 21.24
N ALA A 593 3.96 -23.89 22.55
CA ALA A 593 2.96 -23.41 23.49
C ALA A 593 3.24 -21.95 23.86
N PHE A 594 2.18 -21.17 24.03
CA PHE A 594 2.19 -19.78 24.46
C PHE A 594 1.17 -19.58 25.56
N ALA A 595 1.51 -18.79 26.57
CA ALA A 595 0.56 -18.26 27.54
C ALA A 595 0.81 -16.76 27.72
N GLY A 596 -0.24 -16.03 28.09
CA GLY A 596 -0.16 -14.59 28.33
C GLY A 596 0.52 -14.26 29.66
N ASP A 597 -0.09 -13.38 30.43
CA ASP A 597 0.55 -12.76 31.59
C ASP A 597 0.76 -13.75 32.73
N VAL A 598 2.03 -13.86 33.15
CA VAL A 598 2.48 -14.65 34.30
C VAL A 598 3.00 -13.68 35.35
N VAL A 599 2.22 -13.46 36.39
CA VAL A 599 2.56 -12.62 37.54
C VAL A 599 2.86 -13.53 38.74
N LEU A 600 4.12 -13.52 39.17
CA LEU A 600 4.58 -14.31 40.33
C LEU A 600 4.69 -13.51 41.63
N ALA A 601 4.12 -12.31 41.68
CA ALA A 601 3.98 -11.51 42.90
C ALA A 601 2.84 -12.01 43.81
N GLY A 602 2.83 -11.57 45.07
CA GLY A 602 1.83 -11.96 46.08
C GLY A 602 2.01 -13.37 46.65
N ASP A 603 1.29 -13.69 47.73
CA ASP A 603 1.37 -15.00 48.38
C ASP A 603 0.41 -16.03 47.76
N ASP A 604 -0.84 -15.61 47.51
CA ASP A 604 -1.87 -16.43 46.87
C ASP A 604 -1.94 -16.17 45.35
N ARG A 605 -1.97 -17.24 44.56
CA ARG A 605 -2.03 -17.19 43.10
C ARG A 605 -3.13 -18.07 42.53
N VAL A 606 -3.71 -17.60 41.43
CA VAL A 606 -4.57 -18.39 40.55
C VAL A 606 -3.72 -18.80 39.34
N VAL A 607 -3.79 -20.08 38.97
CA VAL A 607 -3.16 -20.65 37.78
C VAL A 607 -4.28 -21.20 36.91
N ILE A 608 -4.29 -20.85 35.63
CA ILE A 608 -5.31 -21.35 34.71
C ILE A 608 -5.20 -22.86 34.50
N ASP A 609 -6.32 -23.51 34.20
CA ASP A 609 -6.33 -24.92 33.85
C ASP A 609 -5.49 -25.18 32.59
N GLY A 610 -4.68 -26.24 32.65
CA GLY A 610 -3.81 -26.64 31.54
C GLY A 610 -2.54 -25.80 31.37
N PHE A 611 -2.17 -24.95 32.34
CA PHE A 611 -0.89 -24.26 32.32
C PHE A 611 0.27 -25.26 32.37
N GLY A 612 1.00 -25.39 31.26
CA GLY A 612 2.15 -26.28 31.14
C GLY A 612 2.48 -26.56 29.68
N LYS A 613 3.71 -27.05 29.43
CA LYS A 613 4.21 -27.33 28.09
C LYS A 613 3.43 -28.40 27.32
N GLY A 614 2.87 -29.40 28.03
CA GLY A 614 2.15 -30.51 27.40
C GLY A 614 3.04 -31.30 26.42
N ASP A 615 2.53 -31.55 25.22
CA ASP A 615 3.21 -32.25 24.12
C ASP A 615 3.88 -31.29 23.11
N ALA A 616 3.94 -29.99 23.41
CA ALA A 616 4.64 -29.00 22.60
C ALA A 616 6.17 -29.15 22.72
N ASP A 617 6.89 -28.75 21.68
CA ASP A 617 8.35 -28.78 21.62
C ASP A 617 8.99 -27.67 22.47
N ALA A 618 8.32 -26.53 22.64
CA ALA A 618 8.72 -25.45 23.54
C ALA A 618 7.53 -24.72 24.17
N PHE A 619 7.74 -24.04 25.31
CA PHE A 619 6.71 -23.23 25.97
C PHE A 619 7.23 -21.83 26.34
N PHE A 620 6.60 -20.79 25.80
CA PHE A 620 7.00 -19.39 25.96
C PHE A 620 5.90 -18.56 26.64
N VAL A 621 6.27 -17.62 27.51
CA VAL A 621 5.30 -16.81 28.29
C VAL A 621 5.73 -15.35 28.43
N ASN A 622 4.77 -14.44 28.67
CA ASN A 622 5.08 -13.10 29.17
C ASN A 622 5.22 -13.15 30.71
N LEU A 623 6.41 -12.85 31.24
CA LEU A 623 6.64 -12.77 32.68
C LEU A 623 6.42 -11.32 33.11
N GLU A 624 5.19 -11.00 33.51
CA GLU A 624 4.76 -9.65 33.89
C GLU A 624 5.07 -9.40 35.37
N GLY A 625 6.36 -9.27 35.65
CA GLY A 625 6.91 -9.04 36.97
C GLY A 625 8.40 -9.32 37.00
N ILE A 626 9.10 -8.73 37.97
CA ILE A 626 10.57 -8.81 38.04
C ILE A 626 11.03 -9.65 39.24
N PRO A 627 11.91 -10.67 39.05
CA PRO A 627 12.45 -11.48 40.14
C PRO A 627 13.57 -10.75 40.90
N SER A 628 13.28 -9.57 41.44
CA SER A 628 14.17 -8.78 42.28
C SER A 628 13.37 -8.09 43.38
N LEU A 629 13.86 -8.17 44.61
CA LEU A 629 13.29 -7.47 45.77
C LEU A 629 14.02 -6.14 46.06
N LYS A 630 14.83 -5.63 45.12
CA LYS A 630 15.45 -4.31 45.27
C LYS A 630 14.39 -3.24 45.39
N GLU A 631 14.65 -2.27 46.26
CA GLU A 631 13.79 -1.10 46.41
C GLU A 631 14.00 -0.14 45.23
N PRO A 632 12.93 0.24 44.50
CA PRO A 632 13.04 1.20 43.42
C PRO A 632 13.14 2.62 43.97
N ASP A 633 13.74 3.53 43.19
CA ASP A 633 13.82 4.96 43.54
C ASP A 633 12.43 5.63 43.57
N LYS A 634 11.47 5.08 42.82
CA LYS A 634 10.06 5.49 42.82
C LYS A 634 9.17 4.29 43.01
N LYS A 635 8.19 4.41 43.91
CA LYS A 635 7.25 3.32 44.19
C LYS A 635 6.33 3.09 42.98
N PRO A 636 6.25 1.85 42.43
CA PRO A 636 5.39 1.56 41.31
C PRO A 636 3.92 1.58 41.73
N ARG A 637 3.02 1.75 40.76
CA ARG A 637 1.57 1.78 40.99
C ARG A 637 1.03 0.41 41.45
N TYR A 638 1.54 -0.65 40.84
CA TYR A 638 1.38 -2.04 41.26
C TYR A 638 2.77 -2.63 41.44
N ASP A 639 2.97 -3.42 42.48
CA ASP A 639 4.29 -3.96 42.83
C ASP A 639 4.36 -5.43 42.42
N PHE A 640 4.88 -5.70 41.21
CA PHE A 640 5.00 -7.05 40.66
C PHE A 640 6.40 -7.65 40.88
N ARG A 641 7.16 -7.12 41.86
CA ARG A 641 8.42 -7.71 42.34
C ARG A 641 8.16 -9.03 43.04
N PHE A 642 9.06 -10.00 42.87
CA PHE A 642 8.96 -11.29 43.58
C PHE A 642 10.31 -11.97 43.85
N PRO A 643 10.39 -12.90 44.83
CA PRO A 643 11.59 -13.69 45.11
C PRO A 643 11.99 -14.62 43.95
N ALA A 644 13.26 -14.62 43.57
CA ALA A 644 13.81 -15.38 42.44
C ALA A 644 13.55 -16.89 42.50
N GLU A 645 13.43 -17.47 43.70
CA GLU A 645 13.19 -18.91 43.92
C GLU A 645 11.89 -19.39 43.25
N ARG A 646 10.93 -18.48 43.01
CA ARG A 646 9.65 -18.78 42.36
C ARG A 646 9.80 -19.14 40.89
N LEU A 647 10.92 -18.77 40.25
CA LEU A 647 11.22 -19.12 38.85
C LEU A 647 11.37 -20.64 38.64
N ALA A 648 11.78 -21.38 39.68
CA ALA A 648 11.91 -22.83 39.62
C ALA A 648 10.58 -23.52 39.28
N TRP A 649 9.46 -22.95 39.73
CA TRP A 649 8.13 -23.47 39.41
C TRP A 649 7.80 -23.34 37.91
N LEU A 650 8.15 -22.22 37.27
CA LEU A 650 7.97 -22.07 35.81
C LEU A 650 8.77 -23.12 35.05
N LYS A 651 10.00 -23.38 35.48
CA LYS A 651 10.83 -24.42 34.86
C LYS A 651 10.21 -25.82 35.01
N GLN A 652 9.58 -26.12 36.16
CA GLN A 652 8.86 -27.37 36.39
C GLN A 652 7.62 -27.51 35.50
N GLN A 653 6.94 -26.42 35.16
CA GLN A 653 5.83 -26.41 34.19
C GLN A 653 6.30 -26.54 32.72
N GLY A 654 7.61 -26.61 32.51
CA GLY A 654 8.23 -26.75 31.19
C GLY A 654 8.40 -25.43 30.44
N VAL A 655 8.32 -24.27 31.11
CA VAL A 655 8.62 -22.98 30.48
C VAL A 655 10.09 -22.97 30.05
N ASP A 656 10.31 -22.65 28.78
CA ASP A 656 11.64 -22.60 28.17
C ASP A 656 12.17 -21.16 28.05
N LEU A 657 11.27 -20.20 27.81
CA LEU A 657 11.61 -18.81 27.56
C LEU A 657 10.55 -17.87 28.15
N VAL A 658 11.01 -16.76 28.71
CA VAL A 658 10.17 -15.66 29.22
C VAL A 658 10.47 -14.36 28.48
N SER A 659 9.44 -13.57 28.20
CA SER A 659 9.58 -12.17 27.82
C SER A 659 9.52 -11.29 29.06
N LEU A 660 10.43 -10.32 29.14
CA LEU A 660 10.39 -9.20 30.08
C LEU A 660 10.11 -7.87 29.38
N ALA A 661 9.64 -7.89 28.12
CA ALA A 661 9.25 -6.67 27.42
C ALA A 661 7.86 -6.20 27.85
N ASN A 662 7.74 -5.70 29.08
CA ASN A 662 6.49 -5.23 29.66
C ASN A 662 6.70 -4.11 30.67
N ASN A 663 5.62 -3.40 30.97
CA ASN A 663 5.58 -2.21 31.83
C ASN A 663 6.04 -2.46 33.27
N HIS A 664 6.08 -3.71 33.73
CA HIS A 664 6.50 -4.12 35.07
C HIS A 664 7.95 -4.58 35.18
N ALA A 665 8.69 -4.66 34.07
CA ALA A 665 10.09 -5.08 34.07
C ALA A 665 10.99 -4.13 34.89
N MET A 666 10.59 -2.88 35.04
CA MET A 666 11.33 -1.83 35.75
C MET A 666 10.80 -1.56 37.17
N ASP A 667 9.93 -2.40 37.73
CA ASP A 667 9.36 -2.21 39.08
C ASP A 667 10.41 -2.19 40.19
N ALA A 668 11.59 -2.80 39.97
CA ALA A 668 12.74 -2.76 40.88
C ALA A 668 13.87 -1.82 40.39
N GLY A 669 13.57 -0.96 39.42
CA GLY A 669 14.52 -0.04 38.78
C GLY A 669 15.56 -0.75 37.89
N PRO A 670 16.50 0.01 37.27
CA PRO A 670 17.49 -0.54 36.34
C PRO A 670 18.38 -1.64 36.95
N ALA A 671 18.79 -1.48 38.21
CA ALA A 671 19.58 -2.49 38.91
C ALA A 671 18.79 -3.76 39.23
N GLY A 672 17.49 -3.63 39.49
CA GLY A 672 16.58 -4.75 39.69
C GLY A 672 16.27 -5.49 38.40
N LEU A 673 16.19 -4.80 37.26
CA LEU A 673 16.07 -5.43 35.95
C LEU A 673 17.27 -6.34 35.67
N LEU A 674 18.50 -5.86 35.88
CA LEU A 674 19.71 -6.65 35.67
C LEU A 674 19.80 -7.87 36.61
N GLU A 675 19.39 -7.71 37.87
CA GLU A 675 19.28 -8.82 38.83
C GLU A 675 18.24 -9.85 38.37
N GLY A 676 17.08 -9.39 37.91
CA GLY A 676 16.02 -10.26 37.40
C GLY A 676 16.46 -11.03 36.14
N LEU A 677 17.17 -10.38 35.22
CA LEU A 677 17.78 -11.04 34.06
C LEU A 677 18.73 -12.17 34.47
N ALA A 678 19.57 -11.93 35.48
CA ALA A 678 20.48 -12.96 36.01
C ALA A 678 19.70 -14.11 36.66
N ALA A 679 18.70 -13.81 37.50
CA ALA A 679 17.88 -14.80 38.17
C ALA A 679 17.14 -15.73 37.20
N CYS A 680 16.57 -15.19 36.12
CA CYS A 680 15.94 -15.99 35.06
C CYS A 680 16.94 -16.94 34.39
N ARG A 681 18.15 -16.45 34.06
CA ARG A 681 19.21 -17.27 33.46
C ARG A 681 19.68 -18.38 34.41
N GLU A 682 19.85 -18.10 35.69
CA GLU A 682 20.22 -19.07 36.72
C GLU A 682 19.14 -20.15 36.93
N ALA A 683 17.86 -19.78 36.80
CA ALA A 683 16.74 -20.72 36.82
C ALA A 683 16.62 -21.59 35.54
N GLY A 684 17.50 -21.40 34.56
CA GLY A 684 17.50 -22.13 33.29
C GLY A 684 16.39 -21.70 32.33
N LEU A 685 15.93 -20.44 32.43
CA LEU A 685 14.97 -19.82 31.53
C LEU A 685 15.72 -18.93 30.53
N ALA A 686 15.41 -19.07 29.25
CA ALA A 686 15.81 -18.07 28.26
C ALA A 686 15.03 -16.77 28.47
N VAL A 687 15.65 -15.63 28.16
CA VAL A 687 15.03 -14.31 28.35
C VAL A 687 15.17 -13.47 27.10
N VAL A 688 14.12 -12.74 26.76
CA VAL A 688 14.07 -11.78 25.64
C VAL A 688 13.37 -10.50 26.07
N GLY A 689 13.58 -9.42 25.33
CA GLY A 689 12.82 -8.18 25.49
C GLY A 689 13.37 -7.21 26.55
N ALA A 690 14.46 -7.57 27.22
CA ALA A 690 15.19 -6.68 28.13
C ALA A 690 16.69 -6.96 28.10
N GLY A 691 17.51 -5.95 28.37
CA GLY A 691 18.96 -6.06 28.34
C GLY A 691 19.69 -4.90 29.02
N HIS A 692 21.02 -4.91 28.98
CA HIS A 692 21.85 -3.83 29.54
C HIS A 692 21.72 -2.51 28.78
N ASN A 693 21.18 -2.56 27.56
CA ASN A 693 20.87 -1.42 26.71
C ASN A 693 19.82 -1.83 25.65
N ALA A 694 19.39 -0.85 24.84
CA ALA A 694 18.38 -1.07 23.79
C ALA A 694 18.81 -2.09 22.72
N GLU A 695 20.11 -2.15 22.39
CA GLU A 695 20.64 -3.10 21.40
C GLU A 695 20.50 -4.54 21.90
N GLU A 696 20.87 -4.83 23.16
CA GLU A 696 20.70 -6.15 23.76
C GLU A 696 19.21 -6.49 23.95
N ALA A 697 18.40 -5.54 24.41
CA ALA A 697 16.97 -5.76 24.61
C ALA A 697 16.25 -6.19 23.31
N CYS A 698 16.67 -5.62 22.17
CA CYS A 698 16.12 -5.93 20.84
C CYS A 698 16.70 -7.21 20.20
N GLN A 699 17.71 -7.86 20.80
CA GLN A 699 18.23 -9.11 20.29
C GLN A 699 17.26 -10.28 20.57
N PRO A 700 17.09 -11.20 19.61
CA PRO A 700 16.28 -12.38 19.86
C PRO A 700 17.06 -13.46 20.57
N TRP A 701 16.33 -14.31 21.28
CA TRP A 701 16.81 -15.66 21.59
C TRP A 701 16.72 -16.52 20.32
N ARG A 702 17.74 -17.36 20.08
CA ARG A 702 17.79 -18.25 18.92
C ARG A 702 17.88 -19.70 19.36
N GLY A 703 17.09 -20.56 18.71
CA GLY A 703 17.07 -22.00 18.99
C GLY A 703 16.56 -22.80 17.80
N GLU A 704 16.61 -24.13 17.89
CA GLU A 704 16.16 -25.03 16.84
C GLU A 704 15.31 -26.17 17.44
N PHE A 705 14.11 -26.38 16.89
CA PHE A 705 13.19 -27.45 17.31
C PHE A 705 12.73 -28.23 16.07
N ARG A 706 12.93 -29.55 16.07
CA ARG A 706 12.59 -30.42 14.92
C ARG A 706 13.11 -29.91 13.57
N GLY A 707 14.31 -29.31 13.54
CA GLY A 707 14.91 -28.72 12.34
C GLY A 707 14.42 -27.31 11.98
N VAL A 708 13.49 -26.74 12.75
CA VAL A 708 12.99 -25.36 12.58
C VAL A 708 13.82 -24.41 13.43
N LYS A 709 14.60 -23.54 12.78
CA LYS A 709 15.35 -22.48 13.45
C LYS A 709 14.41 -21.33 13.82
N LEU A 710 14.42 -20.92 15.08
CA LEU A 710 13.59 -19.84 15.62
C LEU A 710 14.47 -18.65 16.05
N SER A 711 13.93 -17.45 15.86
CA SER A 711 14.35 -16.20 16.48
C SER A 711 13.16 -15.64 17.26
N VAL A 712 13.23 -15.67 18.59
CA VAL A 712 12.15 -15.25 19.48
C VAL A 712 12.48 -13.87 20.06
N PHE A 713 11.54 -12.93 19.98
CA PHE A 713 11.68 -11.56 20.47
C PHE A 713 10.62 -11.26 21.54
N GLY A 714 10.98 -10.48 22.55
CA GLY A 714 10.02 -9.83 23.46
C GLY A 714 9.91 -8.36 23.09
N ILE A 715 8.70 -7.83 22.93
CA ILE A 715 8.49 -6.45 22.46
C ILE A 715 7.28 -5.80 23.14
N SER A 716 7.47 -4.60 23.70
CA SER A 716 6.38 -3.76 24.21
C SER A 716 5.86 -2.82 23.10
N LEU A 717 4.55 -2.66 23.01
CA LEU A 717 3.91 -1.62 22.18
C LEU A 717 3.68 -0.33 22.96
N LEU A 718 3.92 -0.34 24.27
CA LEU A 718 3.76 0.80 25.15
C LEU A 718 5.05 1.65 25.17
N GLN A 719 4.89 2.94 25.44
CA GLN A 719 6.05 3.81 25.70
C GLN A 719 6.48 3.66 27.16
N GLU A 720 7.51 2.86 27.39
CA GLU A 720 8.00 2.63 28.74
C GLU A 720 9.05 3.66 29.17
N SER A 721 8.99 4.07 30.44
CA SER A 721 9.90 5.05 31.02
C SER A 721 11.29 4.46 31.22
N GLY A 722 12.23 4.83 30.35
CA GLY A 722 13.65 4.45 30.44
C GLY A 722 14.48 4.69 29.18
N THR A 723 14.00 5.53 28.25
CA THR A 723 14.52 5.61 26.87
C THR A 723 15.58 6.69 26.65
N GLU A 724 16.62 6.71 27.50
CA GLU A 724 17.93 7.20 27.05
C GLU A 724 18.78 5.99 26.64
N ALA A 725 19.52 6.10 25.54
CA ALA A 725 20.21 4.97 24.90
C ALA A 725 21.31 4.30 25.76
N GLU A 726 21.59 4.80 26.97
CA GLU A 726 22.74 4.43 27.81
C GLU A 726 22.37 3.66 29.11
N GLU A 727 21.09 3.36 29.38
CA GLU A 727 20.64 2.60 30.57
C GLU A 727 20.08 1.20 30.22
N PRO A 728 20.00 0.27 31.21
CA PRO A 728 19.24 -0.97 31.05
C PRO A 728 17.85 -0.71 30.48
N ALA A 729 17.50 -1.44 29.42
CA ALA A 729 16.37 -1.10 28.57
C ALA A 729 15.43 -2.27 28.34
N VAL A 730 14.21 -1.91 28.00
CA VAL A 730 13.13 -2.81 27.59
C VAL A 730 12.83 -2.57 26.10
N ALA A 731 12.74 -3.63 25.32
CA ALA A 731 12.49 -3.53 23.89
C ALA A 731 11.07 -3.03 23.63
N ASN A 732 10.93 -1.93 22.87
CA ASN A 732 9.63 -1.39 22.49
C ASN A 732 9.63 -0.88 21.05
N VAL A 733 8.48 -0.94 20.38
CA VAL A 733 8.37 -0.54 18.96
C VAL A 733 8.61 0.96 18.79
N ILE A 734 8.04 1.79 19.67
CA ILE A 734 8.05 3.26 19.54
C ILE A 734 9.48 3.81 19.52
N GLY A 735 10.33 3.37 20.45
CA GLY A 735 11.72 3.81 20.60
C GLY A 735 12.73 2.99 19.79
N HIS A 736 12.49 1.70 19.56
CA HIS A 736 13.52 0.79 19.02
C HIS A 736 13.18 0.17 17.67
N ARG A 737 12.20 0.71 16.93
CA ARG A 737 11.74 0.19 15.62
C ARG A 737 12.87 -0.14 14.65
N LYS A 738 13.89 0.73 14.55
CA LYS A 738 15.03 0.55 13.63
C LYS A 738 15.91 -0.65 14.02
N LEU A 739 16.20 -0.81 15.31
CA LEU A 739 16.99 -1.94 15.84
C LEU A 739 16.25 -3.26 15.63
N LEU A 740 14.95 -3.29 15.97
CA LEU A 740 14.09 -4.44 15.74
C LEU A 740 14.03 -4.82 14.26
N ALA A 741 13.82 -3.85 13.36
CA ALA A 741 13.81 -4.09 11.91
C ALA A 741 15.14 -4.68 11.40
N GLU A 742 16.26 -4.27 11.96
CA GLU A 742 17.57 -4.82 11.63
C GLU A 742 17.72 -6.27 12.10
N GLU A 743 17.36 -6.58 13.34
CA GLU A 743 17.43 -7.94 13.87
C GLU A 743 16.47 -8.89 13.16
N PHE A 744 15.26 -8.45 12.82
CA PHE A 744 14.35 -9.22 11.97
C PHE A 744 14.97 -9.49 10.59
N ARG A 745 15.62 -8.50 9.98
CA ARG A 745 16.32 -8.70 8.70
C ARG A 745 17.43 -9.75 8.83
N LYS A 746 18.20 -9.74 9.93
CA LYS A 746 19.24 -10.74 10.22
C LYS A 746 18.64 -12.13 10.39
N ALA A 747 17.53 -12.26 11.13
CA ALA A 747 16.82 -13.52 11.32
C ALA A 747 16.33 -14.10 9.99
N ARG A 748 15.66 -13.28 9.16
CA ARG A 748 15.22 -13.69 7.81
C ARG A 748 16.39 -14.12 6.92
N ALA A 749 17.49 -13.36 6.92
CA ALA A 749 18.68 -13.68 6.14
C ALA A 749 19.36 -14.99 6.55
N ARG A 750 19.11 -15.47 7.77
CA ARG A 750 19.60 -16.76 8.30
C ARG A 750 18.62 -17.92 8.10
N GLY A 751 17.44 -17.65 7.54
CA GLY A 751 16.36 -18.64 7.44
C GLY A 751 15.78 -19.02 8.81
N GLU A 752 15.69 -18.06 9.74
CA GLU A 752 15.08 -18.26 11.06
C GLU A 752 13.60 -17.81 11.02
N ARG A 753 12.70 -18.58 11.65
CA ARG A 753 11.31 -18.16 11.90
C ARG A 753 11.27 -17.15 13.02
N ILE A 754 10.63 -16.01 12.78
CA ILE A 754 10.48 -14.98 13.80
C ILE A 754 9.22 -15.27 14.62
N VAL A 755 9.35 -15.27 15.94
CA VAL A 755 8.24 -15.35 16.90
C VAL A 755 8.36 -14.13 17.81
N THR A 756 7.26 -13.42 18.06
CA THR A 756 7.26 -12.23 18.92
C THR A 756 6.28 -12.42 20.06
N ILE A 757 6.74 -12.23 21.30
CA ILE A 757 5.90 -12.12 22.49
C ILE A 757 5.70 -10.63 22.71
N VAL A 758 4.45 -10.19 22.67
CA VAL A 758 4.09 -8.76 22.60
C VAL A 758 3.31 -8.35 23.84
N HIS A 759 3.60 -7.17 24.35
CA HIS A 759 2.90 -6.59 25.48
C HIS A 759 2.29 -5.24 25.09
N GLY A 760 0.96 -5.11 25.11
CA GLY A 760 0.28 -3.84 24.81
C GLY A 760 -1.23 -3.97 24.59
N GLY A 761 -1.91 -2.83 24.52
CA GLY A 761 -3.38 -2.73 24.51
C GLY A 761 -3.90 -2.00 25.75
N ASP A 762 -5.22 -1.91 25.91
CA ASP A 762 -5.84 -1.30 27.09
C ASP A 762 -6.20 -2.37 28.13
N GLU A 763 -5.86 -2.14 29.40
CA GLU A 763 -6.17 -3.05 30.51
C GLU A 763 -7.69 -3.32 30.61
N TYR A 764 -8.04 -4.60 30.67
CA TYR A 764 -9.40 -5.12 30.81
C TYR A 764 -10.38 -4.78 29.68
N ASP A 765 -9.91 -4.28 28.54
CA ASP A 765 -10.74 -4.08 27.35
C ASP A 765 -10.67 -5.29 26.41
N PRO A 766 -11.80 -5.98 26.13
CA PRO A 766 -11.82 -7.07 25.15
C PRO A 766 -11.62 -6.59 23.69
N LYS A 767 -11.61 -5.28 23.43
CA LYS A 767 -11.36 -4.71 22.10
C LYS A 767 -9.86 -4.47 21.86
N VAL A 768 -9.43 -4.80 20.65
CA VAL A 768 -8.07 -4.52 20.17
C VAL A 768 -7.96 -3.05 19.77
N THR A 769 -6.97 -2.34 20.29
CA THR A 769 -6.72 -0.92 19.94
C THR A 769 -6.08 -0.78 18.55
N GLU A 770 -6.16 0.40 17.96
CA GLU A 770 -5.52 0.68 16.66
C GLU A 770 -3.98 0.53 16.75
N GLU A 771 -3.37 1.04 17.82
CA GLU A 771 -1.93 0.91 18.06
C GLU A 771 -1.49 -0.57 18.22
N GLN A 772 -2.27 -1.37 18.95
CA GLN A 772 -2.00 -2.80 19.13
C GLN A 772 -2.05 -3.53 17.79
N ARG A 773 -3.06 -3.22 16.98
CA ARG A 773 -3.28 -3.79 15.66
C ARG A 773 -2.16 -3.41 14.69
N ASP A 774 -1.81 -2.14 14.61
CA ASP A 774 -0.80 -1.63 13.69
C ASP A 774 0.61 -2.12 14.10
N GLY A 775 0.88 -2.20 15.40
CA GLY A 775 2.10 -2.79 15.95
C GLY A 775 2.23 -4.29 15.60
N ALA A 776 1.19 -5.08 15.85
CA ALA A 776 1.18 -6.51 15.54
C ALA A 776 1.32 -6.79 14.03
N ARG A 777 0.63 -6.02 13.19
CA ARG A 777 0.73 -6.10 11.72
C ARG A 777 2.09 -5.67 11.24
N TRP A 778 2.68 -4.63 11.82
CA TRP A 778 4.06 -4.27 11.51
C TRP A 778 5.00 -5.43 11.83
N LEU A 779 4.87 -6.12 12.97
CA LEU A 779 5.71 -7.30 13.27
C LEU A 779 5.52 -8.43 12.25
N ALA A 780 4.27 -8.72 11.87
CA ALA A 780 3.96 -9.68 10.82
C ALA A 780 4.53 -9.26 9.44
N SER A 781 4.49 -7.97 9.09
CA SER A 781 5.15 -7.42 7.88
C SER A 781 6.67 -7.61 7.89
N GLN A 782 7.28 -7.63 9.08
CA GLN A 782 8.69 -7.94 9.26
C GLN A 782 8.97 -9.46 9.20
N GLY A 783 7.99 -10.28 8.84
CA GLY A 783 8.14 -11.72 8.68
C GLY A 783 8.00 -12.51 9.99
N ALA A 784 7.37 -11.94 11.02
CA ALA A 784 6.93 -12.73 12.17
C ALA A 784 5.95 -13.81 11.71
N ALA A 785 6.13 -15.03 12.21
CA ALA A 785 5.23 -16.15 12.01
C ALA A 785 4.15 -16.21 13.08
N ILE A 786 4.48 -15.81 14.29
CA ILE A 786 3.57 -15.76 15.44
C ILE A 786 3.79 -14.42 16.16
N VAL A 787 2.68 -13.76 16.49
CA VAL A 787 2.63 -12.64 17.43
C VAL A 787 1.77 -13.09 18.61
N ALA A 788 2.40 -13.36 19.76
CA ALA A 788 1.72 -13.82 20.98
C ALA A 788 1.60 -12.66 21.97
N GLY A 789 0.43 -12.03 22.00
CA GLY A 789 0.13 -10.84 22.78
C GLY A 789 -0.31 -11.12 24.22
N ALA A 790 -0.07 -10.14 25.08
CA ALA A 790 -0.38 -10.08 26.50
C ALA A 790 -0.56 -8.59 26.92
N HIS A 791 -0.83 -8.30 28.20
CA HIS A 791 -1.13 -6.99 28.82
C HIS A 791 -2.60 -6.69 29.12
N PRO A 792 -3.58 -6.83 28.19
CA PRO A 792 -4.97 -6.46 28.48
C PRO A 792 -5.61 -7.25 29.63
N HIS A 793 -4.95 -8.30 30.15
CA HIS A 793 -5.46 -9.17 31.19
C HIS A 793 -6.78 -9.87 30.83
N VAL A 794 -7.18 -9.84 29.56
CA VAL A 794 -8.37 -10.50 29.00
C VAL A 794 -8.05 -11.13 27.64
N LEU A 795 -8.73 -12.22 27.29
CA LEU A 795 -8.65 -12.78 25.95
C LEU A 795 -9.15 -11.77 24.91
N GLN A 796 -8.36 -11.56 23.87
CA GLN A 796 -8.76 -10.80 22.70
C GLN A 796 -8.74 -11.69 21.46
N ARG A 797 -9.31 -11.19 20.36
CA ARG A 797 -9.46 -11.95 19.10
C ARG A 797 -8.11 -12.41 18.53
N GLU A 798 -8.12 -13.56 17.86
CA GLU A 798 -7.03 -14.02 16.99
C GLU A 798 -7.18 -13.41 15.58
N GLU A 799 -6.07 -13.17 14.91
CA GLU A 799 -5.97 -12.57 13.58
C GLU A 799 -4.90 -13.33 12.76
N THR A 800 -5.02 -13.37 11.43
CA THR A 800 -3.96 -13.87 10.56
C THR A 800 -3.55 -12.79 9.57
N HIS A 801 -2.29 -12.35 9.58
CA HIS A 801 -1.77 -11.27 8.74
C HIS A 801 -0.46 -11.65 8.06
N ALA A 802 -0.35 -11.46 6.74
CA ALA A 802 0.85 -11.79 5.97
C ALA A 802 1.38 -13.24 6.16
N GLY A 803 0.51 -14.18 6.57
CA GLY A 803 0.87 -15.57 6.92
C GLY A 803 1.29 -15.78 8.40
N ALA A 804 1.25 -14.74 9.22
CA ALA A 804 1.47 -14.78 10.66
C ALA A 804 0.18 -15.05 11.41
N ARG A 805 0.20 -15.88 12.47
CA ARG A 805 -0.91 -15.93 13.44
C ARG A 805 -0.66 -14.93 14.55
N ILE A 806 -1.65 -14.09 14.80
CA ILE A 806 -1.60 -13.00 15.77
C ILE A 806 -2.64 -13.29 16.86
N PHE A 807 -2.17 -13.54 18.07
CA PHE A 807 -2.99 -13.56 19.27
C PHE A 807 -2.87 -12.19 19.92
N HIS A 808 -3.88 -11.30 19.81
CA HIS A 808 -3.75 -9.93 20.34
C HIS A 808 -3.58 -9.90 21.86
N SER A 809 -4.27 -10.79 22.57
CA SER A 809 -4.04 -11.05 24.00
C SER A 809 -4.45 -12.47 24.37
N LEU A 810 -3.56 -13.19 25.05
CA LEU A 810 -3.80 -14.50 25.66
C LEU A 810 -4.29 -14.41 27.11
N GLY A 811 -4.46 -13.19 27.63
CA GLY A 811 -4.94 -12.91 28.99
C GLY A 811 -4.05 -13.48 30.10
N ASN A 812 -4.60 -13.57 31.32
CA ASN A 812 -3.81 -13.99 32.48
C ASN A 812 -3.64 -15.51 32.57
N ALA A 813 -2.40 -15.98 32.64
CA ALA A 813 -2.06 -17.37 32.87
C ALA A 813 -1.79 -17.69 34.35
N VAL A 814 -1.10 -16.78 35.05
CA VAL A 814 -0.83 -16.86 36.48
C VAL A 814 -0.94 -15.47 37.09
N TYR A 815 -1.72 -15.29 38.15
CA TYR A 815 -1.96 -13.96 38.72
C TYR A 815 -2.37 -13.97 40.19
N PRO A 816 -2.13 -12.87 40.94
CA PRO A 816 -2.63 -12.69 42.29
C PRO A 816 -4.16 -12.76 42.36
N ARG A 817 -4.69 -13.40 43.41
CA ARG A 817 -6.15 -13.56 43.61
C ARG A 817 -6.94 -12.25 43.66
N GLU A 818 -6.27 -11.16 44.04
CA GLU A 818 -6.87 -9.85 44.25
C GLU A 818 -7.07 -9.04 42.96
N LEU A 819 -6.48 -9.46 41.84
CA LEU A 819 -6.73 -8.83 40.53
C LEU A 819 -8.15 -9.19 40.04
N LYS A 820 -8.94 -8.16 39.70
CA LYS A 820 -10.29 -8.35 39.13
C LYS A 820 -10.20 -8.95 37.72
N GLY A 821 -11.12 -9.86 37.37
CA GLY A 821 -11.22 -10.47 36.03
C GLY A 821 -10.79 -11.95 35.95
N ALA A 822 -10.97 -12.71 37.04
CA ALA A 822 -10.28 -13.96 37.35
C ALA A 822 -10.59 -15.23 36.50
N ASP A 823 -10.94 -15.14 35.21
CA ASP A 823 -11.15 -16.31 34.32
C ASP A 823 -10.67 -16.05 32.88
N SER A 824 -9.54 -15.34 32.71
CA SER A 824 -9.34 -14.57 31.48
C SER A 824 -8.22 -15.04 30.55
N GLY A 825 -7.60 -16.19 30.75
CA GLY A 825 -6.46 -16.63 29.94
C GLY A 825 -6.49 -18.08 29.45
N THR A 826 -5.59 -18.39 28.53
CA THR A 826 -5.53 -19.72 27.89
C THR A 826 -4.11 -20.04 27.41
N VAL A 827 -3.75 -21.32 27.39
CA VAL A 827 -2.56 -21.78 26.66
C VAL A 827 -2.93 -22.01 25.19
N ARG A 828 -2.16 -21.44 24.27
CA ARG A 828 -2.30 -21.68 22.82
C ARG A 828 -1.09 -22.44 22.31
N VAL A 829 -1.33 -23.55 21.61
CA VAL A 829 -0.28 -24.27 20.88
C VAL A 829 -0.39 -23.90 19.40
N ALA A 830 0.69 -23.36 18.85
CA ALA A 830 0.79 -23.05 17.43
C ALA A 830 1.85 -23.93 16.76
N GLU A 831 1.53 -24.43 15.58
CA GLU A 831 2.49 -25.12 14.73
C GLU A 831 3.26 -24.10 13.87
N ILE A 832 4.58 -24.22 13.86
CA ILE A 832 5.48 -23.36 13.11
C ILE A 832 6.20 -24.23 12.07
N PRO A 833 5.89 -24.09 10.77
CA PRO A 833 6.57 -24.85 9.73
C PRO A 833 8.05 -24.41 9.56
N PRO A 834 8.92 -25.23 8.97
CA PRO A 834 10.31 -24.88 8.70
C PRO A 834 10.42 -23.66 7.77
N VAL A 835 11.48 -22.85 7.93
CA VAL A 835 11.90 -21.96 6.84
C VAL A 835 12.67 -22.80 5.85
N VAL A 836 12.28 -22.72 4.59
CA VAL A 836 13.11 -23.24 3.53
C VAL A 836 14.04 -22.11 3.08
N GLY A 837 15.31 -22.24 3.43
CA GLY A 837 16.29 -21.15 3.33
C GLY A 837 16.58 -20.70 1.91
N PHE A 838 16.87 -19.41 1.77
CA PHE A 838 17.48 -18.81 0.58
C PHE A 838 18.95 -19.24 0.52
N SER A 839 19.32 -20.11 -0.42
CA SER A 839 20.72 -20.19 -0.83
C SER A 839 21.03 -19.00 -1.72
N ARG A 840 22.01 -18.20 -1.33
CA ARG A 840 22.51 -17.03 -2.08
C ARG A 840 22.89 -17.35 -3.52
#